data_AF-A0A5C7QBQ4-F1
#
_entry.id   AF-A0A5C7QBQ4-F1
#
_cell.length_a   1.000
_cell.length_b   1.000
_cell.length_c   1.000
_cell.angle_alpha   90.00
_cell.angle_beta   90.00
_cell.angle_gamma   90.00
#
_symmetry.space_group_name_H-M   'P 1'
#
loop_
_entity.id
_entity.type
_entity.pdbx_description
1 polymer ?
#
loop_
_entity_poly.entity_id
_entity_poly.type
_entity_poly.pdbx_seq_one_letter_code
_entity_poly.pdbx_strand_id
1 'polypeptide(L)'
;MKTVFHSWFCNALLFVLSAQFTKAIETADSNSPQNGETELRLKAEKGDAEAQFYIGANYIDGIGVPKNIEEGLKWYRKSADQGYAEAQFNLGVMYESGLGVSKDEAEAFKWYLKAAEKGHATSPIIVAQMYQEGRGVTKNEEKAKGWLGKSKQTESDNAPNMESGSATSPPQLGSDDAVAQYRLGLKHLHGIGVPKDEAQSLKFFLQAASKGFAGAQFKLGDMYANGEGVTKDEKEALRWYRMAADKGDIEAQFKLGFIYSTGKGITKDGREAVKWYRKAAQQDVATAQYNLGVIYANGEVVAKDEKEAMKWFRMAADQEHPSAQYNLGFMYANGEGVAKDEKEAMKWFRMAADQEHPLAQYNLGVMYANGEGVTKDDAVSYKWFLLASAKGNEAAKKATATIERRLTLSQRAEGQLMARDFKPRKALESGKQDSGEGIIESRPEATGSGFFITDDGYLITNHHVADQGRVMRVLTTNGTIPAKVVKVDKSNDLALLKADGKFVSLPVAFSKSVRLGATVATVGFPNIGLQGFSPKLAKGEIASLAGIQDDARHFQISVPIQPGNSGGSLVDERGNVVGVVVAKLSQNAALATSGALAENVNYAVKSSYLLSFLESLPEVASKMKEPSTADRKFEDIVSEVEQATVLVLVY
;
A
#
# COMPACT_ATOMS: atom_id res chain seq x y z
N MET A 1 53.56 25.54 -13.00
CA MET A 1 53.49 24.34 -13.88
C MET A 1 52.31 23.39 -13.57
N LYS A 2 51.37 23.69 -12.66
CA LYS A 2 50.19 22.83 -12.38
C LYS A 2 48.92 23.17 -13.19
N THR A 3 48.97 24.20 -14.04
CA THR A 3 47.79 24.83 -14.68
C THR A 3 47.78 24.77 -16.21
N VAL A 4 48.78 24.16 -16.85
CA VAL A 4 48.86 24.05 -18.33
C VAL A 4 48.48 22.65 -18.83
N PHE A 5 48.74 21.60 -18.04
CA PHE A 5 48.26 20.23 -18.34
C PHE A 5 46.73 20.07 -18.20
N HIS A 6 46.06 21.00 -17.51
CA HIS A 6 44.63 20.92 -17.21
C HIS A 6 43.72 21.39 -18.36
N SER A 7 44.28 22.02 -19.40
CA SER A 7 43.53 22.61 -20.52
C SER A 7 43.50 21.71 -21.76
N TRP A 8 44.50 20.85 -21.95
CA TRP A 8 44.64 20.04 -23.18
C TRP A 8 43.88 18.71 -23.15
N PHE A 9 43.51 18.21 -21.96
CA PHE A 9 42.76 16.96 -21.81
C PHE A 9 41.24 17.11 -22.04
N CYS A 10 40.70 18.34 -22.02
CA CYS A 10 39.25 18.58 -22.11
C CYS A 10 38.64 18.45 -23.53
N ASN A 11 39.44 18.18 -24.57
CA ASN A 11 38.98 18.21 -25.97
C ASN A 11 39.06 16.85 -26.72
N ALA A 12 39.33 15.73 -26.02
CA ALA A 12 39.56 14.42 -26.66
C ALA A 12 38.62 13.28 -26.19
N LEU A 13 37.61 13.57 -25.36
CA LEU A 13 36.54 12.62 -24.99
C LEU A 13 35.13 13.09 -25.39
N LEU A 14 35.07 14.03 -26.35
CA LEU A 14 33.90 14.11 -27.22
C LEU A 14 33.72 12.78 -27.94
N PHE A 15 32.47 12.54 -28.33
CA PHE A 15 32.10 11.45 -29.22
C PHE A 15 32.26 10.07 -28.51
N VAL A 16 31.24 9.38 -27.94
CA VAL A 16 31.39 7.96 -27.48
C VAL A 16 30.10 7.12 -27.47
N LEU A 17 30.28 5.79 -27.57
CA LEU A 17 29.31 4.69 -27.32
C LEU A 17 28.12 4.65 -28.29
N SER A 18 28.38 4.33 -29.57
CA SER A 18 27.33 4.10 -30.59
C SER A 18 27.45 2.80 -31.40
N ALA A 19 28.44 1.93 -31.16
CA ALA A 19 28.89 0.94 -32.16
C ALA A 19 28.70 -0.57 -31.85
N GLN A 20 27.93 -0.97 -30.82
CA GLN A 20 27.69 -2.41 -30.52
C GLN A 20 26.22 -2.89 -30.48
N PHE A 21 25.23 -2.04 -30.77
CA PHE A 21 23.81 -2.46 -30.78
C PHE A 21 23.17 -2.66 -32.16
N THR A 22 23.88 -2.35 -33.25
CA THR A 22 23.32 -2.31 -34.61
C THR A 22 23.28 -3.66 -35.35
N LYS A 23 23.30 -4.81 -34.65
CA LYS A 23 23.28 -6.14 -35.30
C LYS A 23 22.35 -7.19 -34.69
N ALA A 24 21.49 -6.79 -33.76
CA ALA A 24 20.50 -7.65 -33.12
C ALA A 24 19.03 -7.24 -33.39
N ILE A 25 18.79 -6.18 -34.17
CA ILE A 25 17.47 -5.54 -34.31
C ILE A 25 16.86 -5.69 -35.72
N GLU A 26 17.58 -6.24 -36.71
CA GLU A 26 17.06 -6.39 -38.09
C GLU A 26 16.08 -7.57 -38.31
N THR A 27 15.63 -8.28 -37.26
CA THR A 27 14.75 -9.46 -37.41
C THR A 27 13.58 -9.55 -36.41
N ALA A 28 13.03 -8.42 -35.95
CA ALA A 28 11.80 -8.40 -35.14
C ALA A 28 10.75 -7.46 -35.75
N ASP A 29 9.52 -7.97 -35.91
CA ASP A 29 8.48 -7.36 -36.73
C ASP A 29 7.83 -6.11 -36.10
N SER A 30 7.39 -5.19 -36.95
CA SER A 30 7.20 -3.77 -36.63
C SER A 30 5.77 -3.38 -36.17
N ASN A 31 5.06 -4.29 -35.50
CA ASN A 31 3.66 -4.06 -35.08
C ASN A 31 3.28 -4.70 -33.73
N SER A 32 3.68 -4.11 -32.58
CA SER A 32 2.95 -4.20 -31.29
C SER A 32 3.60 -3.37 -30.15
N PRO A 33 2.96 -2.29 -29.65
CA PRO A 33 3.50 -1.47 -28.55
C PRO A 33 3.61 -2.16 -27.17
N GLN A 34 3.06 -3.36 -26.99
CA GLN A 34 3.09 -4.08 -25.70
C GLN A 34 4.41 -4.86 -25.46
N ASN A 35 5.27 -4.98 -26.46
CA ASN A 35 6.39 -5.91 -26.37
C ASN A 35 7.54 -5.43 -25.47
N GLY A 36 7.90 -4.15 -25.45
CA GLY A 36 9.09 -3.65 -24.74
C GLY A 36 9.06 -3.83 -23.21
N GLU A 37 7.95 -3.45 -22.57
CA GLU A 37 7.79 -3.61 -21.11
C GLU A 37 7.64 -5.10 -20.73
N THR A 38 6.89 -5.86 -21.53
CA THR A 38 6.72 -7.31 -21.34
C THR A 38 8.05 -8.05 -21.50
N GLU A 39 8.91 -7.65 -22.44
CA GLU A 39 10.23 -8.23 -22.67
C GLU A 39 11.24 -7.85 -21.57
N LEU A 40 11.28 -6.58 -21.14
CA LEU A 40 12.14 -6.14 -20.03
C LEU A 40 11.77 -6.88 -18.74
N ARG A 41 10.48 -7.01 -18.46
CA ARG A 41 9.99 -7.76 -17.30
C ARG A 41 10.30 -9.25 -17.41
N LEU A 42 10.12 -9.85 -18.59
CA LEU A 42 10.48 -11.25 -18.85
C LEU A 42 11.99 -11.51 -18.69
N LYS A 43 12.85 -10.57 -19.09
CA LYS A 43 14.31 -10.64 -18.85
C LYS A 43 14.63 -10.56 -17.35
N ALA A 44 14.02 -9.61 -16.64
CA ALA A 44 14.21 -9.45 -15.19
C ALA A 44 13.74 -10.68 -14.40
N GLU A 45 12.59 -11.26 -14.77
CA GLU A 45 12.04 -12.51 -14.18
C GLU A 45 12.89 -13.75 -14.53
N LYS A 46 13.55 -13.76 -15.70
CA LYS A 46 14.54 -14.78 -16.09
C LYS A 46 15.92 -14.61 -15.41
N GLY A 47 16.11 -13.56 -14.62
CA GLY A 47 17.33 -13.33 -13.85
C GLY A 47 18.26 -12.25 -14.38
N ASP A 48 17.98 -11.59 -15.50
CA ASP A 48 18.90 -10.61 -16.09
C ASP A 48 19.13 -9.40 -15.15
N ALA A 49 20.36 -9.22 -14.68
CA ALA A 49 20.68 -8.26 -13.63
C ALA A 49 20.48 -6.80 -14.05
N GLU A 50 20.71 -6.46 -15.31
CA GLU A 50 20.49 -5.11 -15.85
C GLU A 50 18.98 -4.83 -15.99
N ALA A 51 18.20 -5.78 -16.50
CA ALA A 51 16.75 -5.67 -16.55
C ALA A 51 16.13 -5.56 -15.15
N GLN A 52 16.63 -6.32 -14.17
CA GLN A 52 16.22 -6.19 -12.77
C GLN A 52 16.54 -4.81 -12.20
N PHE A 53 17.70 -4.23 -12.52
CA PHE A 53 18.00 -2.85 -12.16
C PHE A 53 16.97 -1.87 -12.76
N TYR A 54 16.67 -1.96 -14.06
CA TYR A 54 15.72 -1.04 -14.68
C TYR A 54 14.28 -1.21 -14.19
N ILE A 55 13.83 -2.44 -13.88
CA ILE A 55 12.55 -2.67 -13.20
C ILE A 55 12.57 -2.06 -11.79
N GLY A 56 13.69 -2.16 -11.07
CA GLY A 56 13.86 -1.53 -9.75
C GLY A 56 13.73 -0.01 -9.79
N ALA A 57 14.41 0.63 -10.74
CA ALA A 57 14.30 2.06 -11.00
C ALA A 57 12.86 2.47 -11.36
N ASN A 58 12.20 1.71 -12.25
CA ASN A 58 10.82 2.00 -12.65
C ASN A 58 9.85 2.04 -11.46
N TYR A 59 9.98 1.10 -10.52
CA TYR A 59 9.17 1.10 -9.31
C TYR A 59 9.52 2.24 -8.36
N ILE A 60 10.80 2.61 -8.17
CA ILE A 60 11.19 3.75 -7.32
C ILE A 60 10.71 5.10 -7.89
N ASP A 61 10.71 5.22 -9.22
CA ASP A 61 10.45 6.48 -9.93
C ASP A 61 9.05 6.60 -10.54
N GLY A 62 8.21 5.56 -10.47
CA GLY A 62 6.83 5.54 -10.98
C GLY A 62 6.73 5.45 -12.52
N ILE A 63 7.66 4.76 -13.17
CA ILE A 63 7.78 4.70 -14.63
C ILE A 63 7.03 3.48 -15.17
N GLY A 64 5.88 3.68 -15.82
CA GLY A 64 5.04 2.61 -16.38
C GLY A 64 4.23 1.83 -15.34
N VAL A 65 4.73 1.77 -14.10
CA VAL A 65 4.10 1.14 -12.93
C VAL A 65 3.85 2.18 -11.82
N PRO A 66 2.84 1.99 -10.96
CA PRO A 66 2.66 2.82 -9.77
C PRO A 66 3.93 2.82 -8.90
N LYS A 67 4.29 4.00 -8.40
CA LYS A 67 5.50 4.16 -7.57
C LYS A 67 5.43 3.29 -6.32
N ASN A 68 6.43 2.43 -6.17
CA ASN A 68 6.59 1.49 -5.07
C ASN A 68 8.08 1.31 -4.74
N ILE A 69 8.59 2.11 -3.80
CA ILE A 69 10.01 2.12 -3.43
C ILE A 69 10.45 0.75 -2.87
N GLU A 70 9.57 0.04 -2.16
CA GLU A 70 9.86 -1.28 -1.59
C GLU A 70 10.00 -2.37 -2.66
N GLU A 71 9.10 -2.41 -3.65
CA GLU A 71 9.22 -3.34 -4.77
C GLU A 71 10.46 -3.02 -5.60
N GLY A 72 10.72 -1.73 -5.85
CA GLY A 72 11.93 -1.31 -6.54
C GLY A 72 13.23 -1.69 -5.81
N LEU A 73 13.23 -1.61 -4.47
CA LEU A 73 14.30 -2.13 -3.61
C LEU A 73 14.50 -3.64 -3.74
N LYS A 74 13.43 -4.44 -3.84
CA LYS A 74 13.57 -5.89 -4.07
C LYS A 74 14.28 -6.17 -5.39
N TRP A 75 13.93 -5.45 -6.46
CA TRP A 75 14.55 -5.59 -7.77
C TRP A 75 15.99 -5.07 -7.82
N TYR A 76 16.28 -3.94 -7.17
CA TYR A 76 17.66 -3.47 -6.95
C TYR A 76 18.49 -4.48 -6.15
N ARG A 77 17.96 -5.11 -5.09
CA ARG A 77 18.67 -6.17 -4.36
C ARG A 77 18.98 -7.37 -5.24
N LYS A 78 17.99 -7.92 -5.97
CA LYS A 78 18.23 -9.03 -6.91
C LYS A 78 19.33 -8.70 -7.94
N SER A 79 19.35 -7.48 -8.46
CA SER A 79 20.40 -7.01 -9.39
C SER A 79 21.77 -6.85 -8.71
N ALA A 80 21.80 -6.24 -7.52
CA ALA A 80 23.00 -5.97 -6.76
C ALA A 80 23.67 -7.23 -6.19
N ASP A 81 22.88 -8.23 -5.79
CA ASP A 81 23.35 -9.53 -5.32
C ASP A 81 24.02 -10.33 -6.45
N GLN A 82 23.62 -10.11 -7.70
CA GLN A 82 24.29 -10.65 -8.89
C GLN A 82 25.58 -9.92 -9.26
N GLY A 83 25.88 -8.79 -8.60
CA GLY A 83 27.12 -8.02 -8.84
C GLY A 83 26.98 -6.86 -9.82
N TYR A 84 25.77 -6.45 -10.20
CA TYR A 84 25.56 -5.27 -11.06
C TYR A 84 25.92 -3.99 -10.28
N ALA A 85 26.94 -3.27 -10.76
CA ALA A 85 27.66 -2.29 -9.96
C ALA A 85 26.81 -1.04 -9.64
N GLU A 86 25.93 -0.65 -10.56
CA GLU A 86 24.98 0.45 -10.46
C GLU A 86 23.85 0.15 -9.46
N ALA A 87 23.39 -1.11 -9.39
CA ALA A 87 22.41 -1.53 -8.38
C ALA A 87 23.04 -1.54 -6.97
N GLN A 88 24.29 -2.00 -6.86
CA GLN A 88 25.05 -1.95 -5.61
C GLN A 88 25.27 -0.49 -5.18
N PHE A 89 25.66 0.40 -6.09
CA PHE A 89 25.79 1.83 -5.81
C PHE A 89 24.46 2.45 -5.33
N ASN A 90 23.36 2.17 -6.02
CA ASN A 90 22.05 2.71 -5.65
C ASN A 90 21.55 2.20 -4.29
N LEU A 91 21.79 0.94 -3.93
CA LEU A 91 21.53 0.48 -2.56
C LEU A 91 22.36 1.26 -1.54
N GLY A 92 23.63 1.55 -1.85
CA GLY A 92 24.46 2.46 -1.05
C GLY A 92 23.79 3.81 -0.80
N VAL A 93 23.33 4.47 -1.86
CA VAL A 93 22.60 5.76 -1.78
C VAL A 93 21.31 5.64 -0.97
N MET A 94 20.55 4.55 -1.14
CA MET A 94 19.29 4.33 -0.42
C MET A 94 19.52 4.12 1.09
N TYR A 95 20.57 3.39 1.47
CA TYR A 95 20.99 3.25 2.87
C TYR A 95 21.62 4.52 3.45
N GLU A 96 22.29 5.36 2.66
CA GLU A 96 22.86 6.63 3.14
C GLU A 96 21.78 7.71 3.35
N SER A 97 20.78 7.76 2.46
CA SER A 97 19.67 8.72 2.49
C SER A 97 18.48 8.29 3.35
N GLY A 98 18.31 6.97 3.58
CA GLY A 98 17.12 6.40 4.20
C GLY A 98 15.92 6.28 3.25
N LEU A 99 16.16 6.24 1.94
CA LEU A 99 15.09 6.12 0.94
C LEU A 99 14.57 4.67 0.87
N GLY A 100 13.42 4.41 1.48
CA GLY A 100 12.77 3.08 1.50
C GLY A 100 13.44 2.02 2.38
N VAL A 101 14.56 2.36 3.02
CA VAL A 101 15.25 1.55 4.03
C VAL A 101 15.60 2.43 5.24
N SER A 102 15.87 1.81 6.39
CA SER A 102 16.52 2.55 7.48
C SER A 102 17.84 3.15 7.02
N LYS A 103 18.05 4.45 7.26
CA LYS A 103 19.37 5.06 7.12
C LYS A 103 20.38 4.28 7.96
N ASP A 104 21.40 3.73 7.30
CA ASP A 104 22.47 2.95 7.89
C ASP A 104 23.76 3.24 7.11
N GLU A 105 24.67 4.01 7.70
CA GLU A 105 25.93 4.37 7.02
C GLU A 105 26.88 3.17 6.88
N ALA A 106 26.78 2.16 7.75
CA ALA A 106 27.62 0.97 7.68
C ALA A 106 27.16 0.00 6.58
N GLU A 107 25.84 -0.13 6.39
CA GLU A 107 25.29 -0.87 5.25
C GLU A 107 25.53 -0.12 3.94
N ALA A 108 25.35 1.22 3.92
CA ALA A 108 25.73 2.05 2.77
C ALA A 108 27.19 1.85 2.37
N PHE A 109 28.11 1.87 3.34
CA PHE A 109 29.53 1.62 3.13
C PHE A 109 29.79 0.25 2.48
N LYS A 110 29.12 -0.83 2.94
CA LYS A 110 29.27 -2.17 2.34
C LYS A 110 28.83 -2.20 0.87
N TRP A 111 27.72 -1.54 0.55
CA TRP A 111 27.20 -1.50 -0.82
C TRP A 111 28.06 -0.64 -1.76
N TYR A 112 28.55 0.51 -1.30
CA TYR A 112 29.55 1.28 -2.03
C TYR A 112 30.87 0.51 -2.21
N LEU A 113 31.32 -0.24 -1.20
CA LEU A 113 32.53 -1.07 -1.30
C LEU A 113 32.38 -2.17 -2.35
N LYS A 114 31.27 -2.91 -2.35
CA LYS A 114 30.95 -3.91 -3.40
C LYS A 114 30.93 -3.27 -4.78
N ALA A 115 30.26 -2.13 -4.95
CA ALA A 115 30.20 -1.40 -6.22
C ALA A 115 31.59 -0.96 -6.70
N ALA A 116 32.46 -0.50 -5.79
CA ALA A 116 33.85 -0.14 -6.08
C ALA A 116 34.69 -1.34 -6.51
N GLU A 117 34.48 -2.51 -5.89
CA GLU A 117 35.12 -3.78 -6.28
C GLU A 117 34.61 -4.32 -7.63
N LYS A 118 33.40 -3.93 -8.03
CA LYS A 118 32.81 -4.22 -9.35
C LYS A 118 33.08 -3.15 -10.43
N GLY A 119 33.91 -2.15 -10.12
CA GLY A 119 34.37 -1.16 -11.10
C GLY A 119 33.45 0.06 -11.30
N HIS A 120 32.48 0.30 -10.41
CA HIS A 120 31.65 1.51 -10.47
C HIS A 120 32.51 2.77 -10.32
N ALA A 121 32.43 3.71 -11.27
CA ALA A 121 33.38 4.81 -11.40
C ALA A 121 33.49 5.72 -10.15
N THR A 122 32.37 6.05 -9.50
CA THR A 122 32.36 7.00 -8.36
C THR A 122 32.48 6.32 -6.99
N SER A 123 32.22 5.02 -6.88
CA SER A 123 32.23 4.31 -5.59
C SER A 123 33.59 4.29 -4.89
N PRO A 124 34.75 4.09 -5.57
CA PRO A 124 36.07 4.20 -4.94
C PRO A 124 36.32 5.54 -4.23
N ILE A 125 35.77 6.64 -4.77
CA ILE A 125 35.92 7.99 -4.19
C ILE A 125 35.10 8.10 -2.90
N ILE A 126 33.85 7.62 -2.91
CA ILE A 126 32.95 7.63 -1.75
C ILE A 126 33.49 6.71 -0.65
N VAL A 127 33.95 5.50 -1.01
CA VAL A 127 34.62 4.56 -0.09
C VAL A 127 35.86 5.20 0.54
N ALA A 128 36.66 5.95 -0.24
CA ALA A 128 37.82 6.68 0.29
C ALA A 128 37.41 7.79 1.28
N GLN A 129 36.35 8.54 0.99
CA GLN A 129 35.82 9.57 1.88
C GLN A 129 35.27 8.98 3.18
N MET A 130 34.47 7.91 3.11
CA MET A 130 33.94 7.22 4.30
C MET A 130 35.07 6.70 5.20
N TYR A 131 36.17 6.19 4.64
CA TYR A 131 37.38 5.85 5.38
C TYR A 131 38.14 7.06 5.98
N GLN A 132 38.07 8.26 5.39
CA GLN A 132 38.68 9.47 5.95
C GLN A 132 37.87 10.05 7.11
N GLU A 133 36.55 10.05 6.97
CA GLU A 133 35.60 10.67 7.91
C GLU A 133 35.20 9.71 9.05
N GLY A 134 35.34 8.39 8.85
CA GLY A 134 34.89 7.37 9.81
C GLY A 134 33.38 7.11 9.74
N ARG A 135 32.73 7.41 8.60
CA ARG A 135 31.29 7.24 8.38
C ARG A 135 31.00 5.79 7.98
N GLY A 136 30.19 5.08 8.76
CA GLY A 136 29.86 3.67 8.52
C GLY A 136 31.02 2.66 8.67
N VAL A 137 32.25 3.13 8.83
CA VAL A 137 33.47 2.31 8.92
C VAL A 137 34.50 2.98 9.83
N THR A 138 35.35 2.21 10.49
CA THR A 138 36.45 2.78 11.28
C THR A 138 37.38 3.61 10.39
N LYS A 139 37.67 4.85 10.81
CA LYS A 139 38.58 5.77 10.10
C LYS A 139 39.93 5.09 9.80
N ASN A 140 40.35 5.14 8.54
CA ASN A 140 41.62 4.55 8.07
C ASN A 140 42.17 5.33 6.85
N GLU A 141 43.19 6.16 7.08
CA GLU A 141 43.76 7.04 6.05
C GLU A 141 44.58 6.29 4.98
N GLU A 142 45.09 5.10 5.29
CA GLU A 142 45.84 4.27 4.34
C GLU A 142 44.91 3.62 3.32
N LYS A 143 43.81 3.01 3.79
CA LYS A 143 42.75 2.47 2.92
C LYS A 143 42.11 3.56 2.06
N ALA A 144 41.89 4.75 2.61
CA ALA A 144 41.40 5.89 1.83
C ALA A 144 42.33 6.26 0.67
N LYS A 145 43.65 6.36 0.92
CA LYS A 145 44.65 6.61 -0.13
C LYS A 145 44.69 5.48 -1.16
N GLY A 146 44.54 4.23 -0.73
CA GLY A 146 44.46 3.06 -1.62
C GLY A 146 43.27 3.10 -2.58
N TRP A 147 42.07 3.41 -2.09
CA TRP A 147 40.87 3.53 -2.93
C TRP A 147 40.92 4.72 -3.89
N LEU A 148 41.46 5.87 -3.45
CA LEU A 148 41.71 7.03 -4.31
C LEU A 148 42.85 6.80 -5.34
N GLY A 149 43.70 5.80 -5.11
CA GLY A 149 44.68 5.32 -6.11
C GLY A 149 44.02 4.51 -7.22
N LYS A 150 43.07 3.63 -6.86
CA LYS A 150 42.34 2.77 -7.81
C LYS A 150 41.42 3.54 -8.77
N SER A 151 40.75 4.61 -8.30
CA SER A 151 39.86 5.41 -9.17
C SER A 151 40.59 5.98 -10.38
N LYS A 152 41.83 6.43 -10.20
CA LYS A 152 42.68 7.04 -11.24
C LYS A 152 43.17 6.05 -12.30
N GLN A 153 43.11 4.74 -12.04
CA GLN A 153 43.39 3.72 -13.04
C GLN A 153 42.12 3.35 -13.82
N THR A 154 40.96 3.32 -13.18
CA THR A 154 39.68 3.04 -13.88
C THR A 154 39.30 4.17 -14.85
N GLU A 155 39.76 5.39 -14.61
CA GLU A 155 39.57 6.56 -15.49
C GLU A 155 40.43 6.52 -16.78
N SER A 156 41.50 5.72 -16.87
CA SER A 156 42.37 5.70 -18.07
C SER A 156 41.87 4.83 -19.22
N ASP A 157 40.91 3.95 -18.97
CA ASP A 157 40.71 2.75 -19.80
C ASP A 157 39.52 2.82 -20.78
N ASN A 158 38.71 3.90 -20.80
CA ASN A 158 37.44 3.99 -21.55
C ASN A 158 37.26 5.31 -22.38
N ALA A 159 37.36 5.25 -23.72
CA ALA A 159 37.18 6.38 -24.68
C ALA A 159 36.93 5.88 -26.17
N PRO A 160 36.86 6.69 -27.27
CA PRO A 160 35.68 7.42 -27.80
C PRO A 160 35.25 7.21 -29.33
N ASN A 161 33.93 7.20 -29.69
CA ASN A 161 33.23 7.84 -30.89
C ASN A 161 31.62 7.86 -30.92
N MET A 162 30.92 8.95 -31.39
CA MET A 162 29.42 9.19 -31.52
C MET A 162 28.90 9.14 -33.00
N GLU A 163 27.56 9.16 -33.28
CA GLU A 163 26.90 10.08 -34.28
C GLU A 163 25.32 10.09 -34.29
N SER A 164 24.66 10.75 -35.28
CA SER A 164 23.33 11.42 -35.19
C SER A 164 22.20 10.97 -36.17
N GLY A 165 20.91 11.34 -35.92
CA GLY A 165 19.80 11.16 -36.89
C GLY A 165 18.40 11.73 -36.50
N SER A 166 17.67 12.28 -37.47
CA SER A 166 16.48 13.17 -37.38
C SER A 166 15.06 12.58 -37.61
N ALA A 167 14.01 13.26 -37.12
CA ALA A 167 12.63 13.43 -37.70
C ALA A 167 11.71 12.17 -37.85
N THR A 168 10.35 12.19 -37.85
CA THR A 168 9.24 13.14 -37.53
C THR A 168 7.90 12.37 -37.51
N SER A 169 7.02 12.50 -36.48
CA SER A 169 5.52 12.36 -36.51
C SER A 169 4.89 12.31 -35.09
N PRO A 170 3.64 12.82 -34.86
CA PRO A 170 2.93 12.75 -33.57
C PRO A 170 1.58 11.96 -33.62
N PRO A 171 0.92 11.65 -32.48
CA PRO A 171 1.45 11.30 -31.16
C PRO A 171 0.84 9.98 -30.61
N GLN A 172 1.66 9.09 -30.05
CA GLN A 172 1.21 7.96 -29.21
C GLN A 172 1.82 8.09 -27.80
N LEU A 173 1.34 7.29 -26.84
CA LEU A 173 1.92 7.24 -25.49
C LEU A 173 3.43 6.97 -25.59
N GLY A 174 4.21 7.64 -24.72
CA GLY A 174 5.63 7.91 -24.95
C GLY A 174 6.43 6.71 -25.43
N SER A 175 7.12 6.88 -26.57
CA SER A 175 8.04 5.90 -27.13
C SER A 175 9.09 5.45 -26.11
N ASP A 176 9.66 4.26 -26.29
CA ASP A 176 10.74 3.74 -25.41
C ASP A 176 11.87 4.75 -25.20
N ASP A 177 12.18 5.53 -26.24
CA ASP A 177 13.11 6.66 -26.20
C ASP A 177 12.68 7.78 -25.23
N ALA A 178 11.39 8.17 -25.16
CA ALA A 178 10.91 9.15 -24.18
C ALA A 178 11.11 8.68 -22.73
N VAL A 179 10.87 7.38 -22.48
CA VAL A 179 11.12 6.74 -21.18
C VAL A 179 12.63 6.68 -20.89
N ALA A 180 13.46 6.34 -21.88
CA ALA A 180 14.91 6.35 -21.76
C ALA A 180 15.46 7.74 -21.42
N GLN A 181 15.00 8.80 -22.09
CA GLN A 181 15.39 10.18 -21.76
C GLN A 181 14.95 10.56 -20.34
N TYR A 182 13.75 10.14 -19.88
CA TYR A 182 13.34 10.40 -18.49
C TYR A 182 14.25 9.69 -17.47
N ARG A 183 14.59 8.41 -17.71
CA ARG A 183 15.54 7.66 -16.88
C ARG A 183 16.93 8.31 -16.86
N LEU A 184 17.42 8.79 -18.01
CA LEU A 184 18.70 9.53 -18.09
C LEU A 184 18.65 10.85 -17.30
N GLY A 185 17.53 11.58 -17.37
CA GLY A 185 17.31 12.77 -16.55
C GLY A 185 17.41 12.48 -15.06
N LEU A 186 16.69 11.45 -14.57
CA LEU A 186 16.77 10.99 -13.18
C LEU A 186 18.19 10.53 -12.79
N LYS A 187 18.91 9.86 -13.70
CA LYS A 187 20.31 9.47 -13.45
C LYS A 187 21.18 10.69 -13.14
N HIS A 188 21.09 11.74 -13.94
CA HIS A 188 21.83 12.98 -13.70
C HIS A 188 21.28 13.82 -12.53
N LEU A 189 19.97 13.80 -12.25
CA LEU A 189 19.38 14.51 -11.10
C LEU A 189 19.87 13.95 -9.76
N HIS A 190 19.97 12.62 -9.66
CA HIS A 190 20.27 11.90 -8.43
C HIS A 190 21.73 11.37 -8.36
N GLY A 191 22.50 11.47 -9.43
CA GLY A 191 23.88 10.96 -9.49
C GLY A 191 23.99 9.44 -9.63
N ILE A 192 23.00 8.79 -10.25
CA ILE A 192 22.92 7.32 -10.41
C ILE A 192 23.79 6.89 -11.59
N GLY A 193 24.96 6.32 -11.31
CA GLY A 193 25.91 5.85 -12.33
C GLY A 193 26.63 6.95 -13.12
N VAL A 194 26.34 8.22 -12.83
CA VAL A 194 26.93 9.42 -13.44
C VAL A 194 27.10 10.49 -12.36
N PRO A 195 28.03 11.46 -12.50
CA PRO A 195 28.06 12.62 -11.61
C PRO A 195 26.71 13.36 -11.61
N LYS A 196 26.31 13.87 -10.45
CA LYS A 196 25.09 14.70 -10.35
C LYS A 196 25.28 15.97 -11.20
N ASP A 197 24.37 16.17 -12.15
CA ASP A 197 24.37 17.30 -13.07
C ASP A 197 22.92 17.73 -13.34
N GLU A 198 22.51 18.82 -12.71
CA GLU A 198 21.14 19.33 -12.83
C GLU A 198 20.88 19.94 -14.21
N ALA A 199 21.90 20.44 -14.91
CA ALA A 199 21.74 21.02 -16.25
C ALA A 199 21.58 19.93 -17.31
N GLN A 200 22.34 18.83 -17.20
CA GLN A 200 22.19 17.65 -18.05
C GLN A 200 20.88 16.91 -17.74
N SER A 201 20.48 16.85 -16.48
CA SER A 201 19.14 16.38 -16.06
C SER A 201 18.02 17.17 -16.73
N LEU A 202 18.06 18.51 -16.66
CA LEU A 202 17.09 19.41 -17.29
C LEU A 202 16.97 19.12 -18.80
N LYS A 203 18.11 18.96 -19.48
CA LYS A 203 18.16 18.66 -20.92
C LYS A 203 17.45 17.34 -21.25
N PHE A 204 17.70 16.29 -20.48
CA PHE A 204 17.07 14.99 -20.68
C PHE A 204 15.57 15.01 -20.36
N PHE A 205 15.14 15.71 -19.30
CA PHE A 205 13.72 15.90 -19.03
C PHE A 205 13.02 16.75 -20.09
N LEU A 206 13.65 17.79 -20.64
CA LEU A 206 13.10 18.55 -21.78
C LEU A 206 12.89 17.65 -23.00
N GLN A 207 13.84 16.75 -23.30
CA GLN A 207 13.71 15.77 -24.37
C GLN A 207 12.54 14.79 -24.13
N ALA A 208 12.42 14.21 -22.93
CA ALA A 208 11.30 13.35 -22.55
C ALA A 208 9.93 14.08 -22.57
N ALA A 209 9.90 15.31 -22.04
CA ALA A 209 8.71 16.14 -21.95
C ALA A 209 8.21 16.63 -23.32
N SER A 210 9.13 16.91 -24.27
CA SER A 210 8.80 17.23 -25.67
C SER A 210 8.09 16.08 -26.40
N LYS A 211 8.37 14.83 -26.00
CA LYS A 211 7.67 13.61 -26.46
C LYS A 211 6.40 13.33 -25.66
N GLY A 212 6.02 14.23 -24.74
CA GLY A 212 4.77 14.16 -23.99
C GLY A 212 4.79 13.22 -22.78
N PHE A 213 5.95 12.83 -22.26
CA PHE A 213 6.06 11.99 -21.06
C PHE A 213 5.70 12.80 -19.79
N ALA A 214 4.64 12.40 -19.08
CA ALA A 214 4.02 13.21 -18.02
C ALA A 214 4.93 13.39 -16.79
N GLY A 215 5.61 12.33 -16.33
CA GLY A 215 6.55 12.42 -15.20
C GLY A 215 7.73 13.37 -15.47
N ALA A 216 8.21 13.46 -16.72
CA ALA A 216 9.23 14.44 -17.10
C ALA A 216 8.70 15.87 -17.02
N GLN A 217 7.45 16.08 -17.43
CA GLN A 217 6.78 17.38 -17.30
C GLN A 217 6.59 17.74 -15.81
N PHE A 218 6.22 16.79 -14.95
CA PHE A 218 6.16 17.03 -13.50
C PHE A 218 7.55 17.40 -12.93
N LYS A 219 8.61 16.67 -13.30
CA LYS A 219 9.99 16.96 -12.86
C LYS A 219 10.51 18.31 -13.34
N LEU A 220 10.23 18.71 -14.58
CA LEU A 220 10.53 20.07 -15.05
C LEU A 220 9.79 21.11 -14.20
N GLY A 221 8.53 20.84 -13.84
CA GLY A 221 7.75 21.67 -12.92
C GLY A 221 8.49 21.89 -11.59
N ASP A 222 8.98 20.82 -10.95
CA ASP A 222 9.78 20.91 -9.72
C ASP A 222 11.11 21.67 -9.93
N MET A 223 11.84 21.38 -11.01
CA MET A 223 13.11 22.05 -11.29
C MET A 223 12.95 23.56 -11.49
N TYR A 224 11.94 24.01 -12.24
CA TYR A 224 11.61 25.43 -12.38
C TYR A 224 11.05 26.04 -11.08
N ALA A 225 10.33 25.28 -10.24
CA ALA A 225 9.81 25.77 -8.96
C ALA A 225 10.91 25.97 -7.90
N ASN A 226 11.96 25.16 -7.94
CA ASN A 226 13.05 25.17 -6.96
C ASN A 226 14.30 25.91 -7.46
N GLY A 227 14.51 26.01 -8.77
CA GLY A 227 15.73 26.54 -9.38
C GLY A 227 16.85 25.49 -9.52
N GLU A 228 16.50 24.21 -9.67
CA GLU A 228 17.45 23.10 -9.85
C GLU A 228 17.88 23.05 -11.31
N GLY A 229 19.17 23.23 -11.60
CA GLY A 229 19.72 23.26 -12.97
C GLY A 229 19.22 24.39 -13.88
N VAL A 230 18.29 25.24 -13.42
CA VAL A 230 17.65 26.31 -14.18
C VAL A 230 17.33 27.50 -13.27
N THR A 231 17.21 28.71 -13.83
CA THR A 231 16.70 29.85 -13.05
C THR A 231 15.26 29.56 -12.61
N LYS A 232 14.97 29.77 -11.32
CA LYS A 232 13.63 29.58 -10.75
C LYS A 232 12.59 30.44 -11.49
N ASP A 233 11.54 29.81 -12.00
CA ASP A 233 10.40 30.45 -12.65
C ASP A 233 9.09 29.74 -12.25
N GLU A 234 8.27 30.39 -11.43
CA GLU A 234 7.02 29.82 -10.93
C GLU A 234 5.91 29.76 -12.01
N LYS A 235 6.00 30.57 -13.08
CA LYS A 235 5.05 30.52 -14.21
C LYS A 235 5.37 29.34 -15.12
N GLU A 236 6.65 29.12 -15.42
CA GLU A 236 7.09 27.99 -16.22
C GLU A 236 6.89 26.67 -15.47
N ALA A 237 7.15 26.65 -14.15
CA ALA A 237 6.77 25.53 -13.28
C ALA A 237 5.28 25.18 -13.38
N LEU A 238 4.40 26.19 -13.29
CA LEU A 238 2.95 26.00 -13.42
C LEU A 238 2.56 25.48 -14.81
N ARG A 239 3.23 25.94 -15.88
CA ARG A 239 3.02 25.45 -17.25
C ARG A 239 3.31 23.96 -17.35
N TRP A 240 4.45 23.53 -16.81
CA TRP A 240 4.87 22.12 -16.80
C TRP A 240 3.98 21.23 -15.92
N TYR A 241 3.62 21.68 -14.70
CA TYR A 241 2.65 20.96 -13.87
C TYR A 241 1.29 20.81 -14.56
N ARG A 242 0.78 21.85 -15.24
CA ARG A 242 -0.47 21.75 -16.03
C ARG A 242 -0.37 20.68 -17.12
N MET A 243 0.71 20.69 -17.91
CA MET A 243 0.92 19.70 -18.97
C MET A 243 0.95 18.25 -18.43
N ALA A 244 1.63 18.01 -17.31
CA ALA A 244 1.65 16.71 -16.64
C ALA A 244 0.26 16.30 -16.11
N ALA A 245 -0.42 17.20 -15.40
CA ALA A 245 -1.70 16.93 -14.75
C ALA A 245 -2.86 16.71 -15.74
N ASP A 246 -2.83 17.40 -16.89
CA ASP A 246 -3.75 17.16 -18.02
C ASP A 246 -3.55 15.78 -18.66
N LYS A 247 -2.38 15.16 -18.49
CA LYS A 247 -2.06 13.79 -18.91
C LYS A 247 -2.35 12.72 -17.85
N GLY A 248 -2.84 13.09 -16.66
CA GLY A 248 -3.22 12.16 -15.60
C GLY A 248 -2.26 12.09 -14.40
N ASP A 249 -1.10 12.75 -14.47
CA ASP A 249 -0.05 12.70 -13.43
C ASP A 249 -0.60 13.13 -12.05
N ILE A 250 -0.52 12.20 -11.08
CA ILE A 250 -1.21 12.29 -9.79
C ILE A 250 -0.59 13.40 -8.93
N GLU A 251 0.73 13.41 -8.85
CA GLU A 251 1.51 14.40 -8.13
C GLU A 251 1.29 15.80 -8.72
N ALA A 252 1.29 15.96 -10.04
CA ALA A 252 1.00 17.22 -10.70
C ALA A 252 -0.44 17.70 -10.43
N GLN A 253 -1.44 16.82 -10.48
CA GLN A 253 -2.83 17.17 -10.15
C GLN A 253 -2.96 17.67 -8.70
N PHE A 254 -2.35 16.98 -7.74
CA PHE A 254 -2.33 17.43 -6.35
C PHE A 254 -1.57 18.76 -6.19
N LYS A 255 -0.41 18.89 -6.83
CA LYS A 255 0.44 20.10 -6.81
C LYS A 255 -0.29 21.32 -7.38
N LEU A 256 -1.05 21.17 -8.46
CA LEU A 256 -1.91 22.22 -9.00
C LEU A 256 -3.04 22.59 -8.04
N GLY A 257 -3.70 21.60 -7.46
CA GLY A 257 -4.72 21.84 -6.41
C GLY A 257 -4.16 22.70 -5.28
N PHE A 258 -2.97 22.37 -4.79
CA PHE A 258 -2.26 23.13 -3.76
C PHE A 258 -1.87 24.54 -4.21
N ILE A 259 -1.27 24.70 -5.39
CA ILE A 259 -0.85 26.00 -5.93
C ILE A 259 -2.06 26.93 -6.08
N TYR A 260 -3.15 26.45 -6.67
CA TYR A 260 -4.38 27.22 -6.85
C TYR A 260 -5.09 27.53 -5.52
N SER A 261 -5.06 26.61 -4.55
CA SER A 261 -5.65 26.80 -3.22
C SER A 261 -4.89 27.84 -2.37
N THR A 262 -3.57 27.94 -2.55
CA THR A 262 -2.70 28.82 -1.75
C THR A 262 -2.37 30.15 -2.43
N GLY A 263 -2.42 30.21 -3.77
CA GLY A 263 -1.89 31.34 -4.53
C GLY A 263 -0.36 31.39 -4.55
N LYS A 264 0.33 30.24 -4.41
CA LYS A 264 1.80 30.22 -4.47
C LYS A 264 2.27 30.47 -5.92
N GLY A 265 2.77 31.68 -6.18
CA GLY A 265 3.28 32.10 -7.49
C GLY A 265 2.22 32.59 -8.49
N ILE A 266 0.94 32.57 -8.11
CA ILE A 266 -0.20 33.03 -8.92
C ILE A 266 -1.32 33.62 -8.06
N THR A 267 -2.28 34.32 -8.67
CA THR A 267 -3.55 34.64 -8.03
C THR A 267 -4.26 33.35 -7.57
N LYS A 268 -4.67 33.31 -6.29
CA LYS A 268 -5.45 32.21 -5.71
C LYS A 268 -6.77 32.01 -6.48
N ASP A 269 -7.07 30.78 -6.87
CA ASP A 269 -8.35 30.38 -7.47
C ASP A 269 -8.82 29.06 -6.83
N GLY A 270 -9.77 29.16 -5.91
CA GLY A 270 -10.33 27.99 -5.25
C GLY A 270 -11.12 27.07 -6.20
N ARG A 271 -11.70 27.58 -7.29
CA ARG A 271 -12.49 26.75 -8.21
C ARG A 271 -11.58 25.88 -9.09
N GLU A 272 -10.44 26.40 -9.54
CA GLU A 272 -9.39 25.57 -10.13
C GLU A 272 -8.84 24.57 -9.12
N ALA A 273 -8.58 24.99 -7.87
CA ALA A 273 -8.10 24.09 -6.82
C ALA A 273 -9.02 22.87 -6.62
N VAL A 274 -10.34 23.08 -6.56
CA VAL A 274 -11.34 22.00 -6.45
C VAL A 274 -11.31 21.06 -7.66
N LYS A 275 -11.17 21.57 -8.89
CA LYS A 275 -11.06 20.71 -10.08
C LYS A 275 -9.86 19.79 -10.00
N TRP A 276 -8.70 20.33 -9.63
CA TRP A 276 -7.44 19.60 -9.57
C TRP A 276 -7.37 18.63 -8.39
N TYR A 277 -7.80 19.05 -7.20
CA TYR A 277 -7.96 18.14 -6.07
C TYR A 277 -8.97 17.02 -6.37
N ARG A 278 -10.07 17.28 -7.09
CA ARG A 278 -11.03 16.22 -7.46
C ARG A 278 -10.40 15.17 -8.37
N LYS A 279 -9.61 15.57 -9.38
CA LYS A 279 -8.88 14.60 -10.22
C LYS A 279 -7.92 13.74 -9.38
N ALA A 280 -7.11 14.36 -8.50
CA ALA A 280 -6.18 13.63 -7.63
C ALA A 280 -6.90 12.73 -6.60
N ALA A 281 -8.02 13.20 -6.03
CA ALA A 281 -8.81 12.46 -5.04
C ALA A 281 -9.56 11.26 -5.63
N GLN A 282 -9.89 11.30 -6.93
CA GLN A 282 -10.40 10.17 -7.71
C GLN A 282 -9.33 9.13 -8.04
N GLN A 283 -8.05 9.48 -7.87
CA GLN A 283 -6.89 8.57 -7.96
C GLN A 283 -6.35 8.24 -6.56
N ASP A 284 -7.26 8.15 -5.58
CA ASP A 284 -7.01 7.79 -4.18
C ASP A 284 -5.99 8.62 -3.38
N VAL A 285 -5.66 9.86 -3.79
CA VAL A 285 -4.78 10.72 -2.96
C VAL A 285 -5.50 11.19 -1.69
N ALA A 286 -5.22 10.54 -0.55
CA ALA A 286 -5.84 10.83 0.76
C ALA A 286 -5.80 12.32 1.15
N THR A 287 -4.69 13.02 0.91
CA THR A 287 -4.56 14.46 1.20
C THR A 287 -5.45 15.32 0.29
N ALA A 288 -5.68 14.90 -0.96
CA ALA A 288 -6.59 15.58 -1.87
C ALA A 288 -8.06 15.36 -1.45
N GLN A 289 -8.40 14.12 -1.05
CA GLN A 289 -9.70 13.78 -0.48
C GLN A 289 -9.96 14.61 0.79
N TYR A 290 -9.02 14.66 1.74
CA TYR A 290 -9.10 15.52 2.92
C TYR A 290 -9.31 17.00 2.57
N ASN A 291 -8.53 17.55 1.64
CA ASN A 291 -8.67 18.95 1.23
C ASN A 291 -10.03 19.26 0.59
N LEU A 292 -10.60 18.34 -0.19
CA LEU A 292 -11.99 18.47 -0.69
C LEU A 292 -13.00 18.45 0.46
N GLY A 293 -12.82 17.55 1.43
CA GLY A 293 -13.64 17.51 2.64
C GLY A 293 -13.67 18.85 3.37
N VAL A 294 -12.51 19.48 3.58
CA VAL A 294 -12.40 20.81 4.19
C VAL A 294 -13.08 21.89 3.35
N ILE A 295 -12.91 21.86 2.02
CA ILE A 295 -13.53 22.84 1.12
C ILE A 295 -15.07 22.77 1.17
N TYR A 296 -15.64 21.56 1.17
CA TYR A 296 -17.09 21.35 1.29
C TYR A 296 -17.63 21.65 2.69
N ALA A 297 -16.86 21.36 3.74
CA ALA A 297 -17.23 21.67 5.13
C ALA A 297 -17.24 23.19 5.40
N ASN A 298 -16.29 23.95 4.85
CA ASN A 298 -16.18 25.38 5.08
C ASN A 298 -17.15 26.21 4.23
N GLY A 299 -17.44 25.81 2.99
CA GLY A 299 -18.39 26.50 2.11
C GLY A 299 -17.88 27.82 1.50
N GLU A 300 -16.60 28.16 1.63
CA GLU A 300 -16.02 29.43 1.13
C GLU A 300 -15.84 29.46 -0.39
N VAL A 301 -15.57 28.31 -1.01
CA VAL A 301 -15.15 28.17 -2.42
C VAL A 301 -16.24 27.53 -3.29
N VAL A 302 -16.98 26.60 -2.69
CA VAL A 302 -18.17 25.91 -3.22
C VAL A 302 -19.26 26.02 -2.16
N ALA A 303 -20.53 25.80 -2.50
CA ALA A 303 -21.59 25.77 -1.50
C ALA A 303 -21.28 24.74 -0.39
N LYS A 304 -21.55 25.09 0.87
CA LYS A 304 -21.35 24.20 2.02
C LYS A 304 -22.18 22.93 1.82
N ASP A 305 -21.53 21.77 1.88
CA ASP A 305 -22.20 20.46 1.80
C ASP A 305 -21.52 19.50 2.79
N GLU A 306 -22.14 19.34 3.95
CA GLU A 306 -21.63 18.49 5.02
C GLU A 306 -21.68 16.99 4.64
N LYS A 307 -22.58 16.57 3.75
CA LYS A 307 -22.65 15.16 3.33
C LYS A 307 -21.53 14.81 2.35
N GLU A 308 -21.29 15.69 1.38
CA GLU A 308 -20.17 15.51 0.46
C GLU A 308 -18.83 15.68 1.20
N ALA A 309 -18.73 16.60 2.18
CA ALA A 309 -17.57 16.70 3.06
C ALA A 309 -17.31 15.39 3.84
N MET A 310 -18.35 14.80 4.44
CA MET A 310 -18.23 13.56 5.19
C MET A 310 -17.72 12.40 4.33
N LYS A 311 -18.24 12.29 3.10
CA LYS A 311 -17.80 11.28 2.12
C LYS A 311 -16.31 11.43 1.79
N TRP A 312 -15.84 12.65 1.51
CA TRP A 312 -14.43 12.90 1.24
C TRP A 312 -13.52 12.65 2.46
N PHE A 313 -13.97 13.01 3.66
CA PHE A 313 -13.25 12.67 4.89
C PHE A 313 -13.24 11.17 5.16
N ARG A 314 -14.31 10.42 4.86
CA ARG A 314 -14.36 8.96 4.98
C ARG A 314 -13.32 8.29 4.11
N MET A 315 -13.26 8.65 2.82
CA MET A 315 -12.25 8.12 1.89
C MET A 315 -10.82 8.38 2.39
N ALA A 316 -10.52 9.58 2.89
CA ALA A 316 -9.20 9.91 3.44
C ALA A 316 -8.90 9.20 4.78
N ALA A 317 -9.91 9.05 5.64
CA ALA A 317 -9.77 8.44 6.97
C ALA A 317 -9.61 6.91 6.90
N ASP A 318 -10.18 6.29 5.87
CA ASP A 318 -10.00 4.87 5.53
C ASP A 318 -8.58 4.58 5.02
N GLN A 319 -7.88 5.61 4.52
CA GLN A 319 -6.44 5.62 4.24
C GLN A 319 -5.60 6.13 5.43
N GLU A 320 -6.14 6.01 6.63
CA GLU A 320 -5.53 6.42 7.91
C GLU A 320 -5.21 7.92 8.07
N HIS A 321 -5.69 8.84 7.22
CA HIS A 321 -5.36 10.27 7.32
C HIS A 321 -5.83 10.91 8.65
N PRO A 322 -4.93 11.32 9.59
CA PRO A 322 -5.31 11.66 10.97
C PRO A 322 -6.30 12.82 11.09
N SER A 323 -6.12 13.88 10.30
CA SER A 323 -7.04 15.03 10.33
C SER A 323 -8.39 14.74 9.68
N ALA A 324 -8.48 13.72 8.81
CA ALA A 324 -9.76 13.28 8.25
C ALA A 324 -10.54 12.44 9.27
N GLN A 325 -9.84 11.52 9.96
CA GLN A 325 -10.38 10.78 11.10
C GLN A 325 -10.88 11.74 12.19
N TYR A 326 -10.10 12.77 12.54
CA TYR A 326 -10.52 13.80 13.49
C TYR A 326 -11.79 14.54 13.02
N ASN A 327 -11.86 14.95 11.75
CA ASN A 327 -13.03 15.66 11.23
C ASN A 327 -14.29 14.77 11.21
N LEU A 328 -14.17 13.47 10.89
CA LEU A 328 -15.30 12.54 11.04
C LEU A 328 -15.76 12.44 12.50
N GLY A 329 -14.83 12.34 13.44
CA GLY A 329 -15.16 12.34 14.87
C GLY A 329 -15.92 13.60 15.29
N PHE A 330 -15.50 14.76 14.79
CA PHE A 330 -16.17 16.04 15.02
C PHE A 330 -17.58 16.09 14.41
N MET A 331 -17.75 15.59 13.19
CA MET A 331 -19.04 15.54 12.50
C MET A 331 -20.03 14.63 13.22
N TYR A 332 -19.60 13.44 13.67
CA TYR A 332 -20.43 12.56 14.50
C TYR A 332 -20.73 13.15 15.89
N ALA A 333 -19.79 13.88 16.51
CA ALA A 333 -20.00 14.49 17.82
C ALA A 333 -21.06 15.62 17.79
N ASN A 334 -21.09 16.39 16.70
CA ASN A 334 -21.97 17.56 16.56
C ASN A 334 -23.24 17.29 15.73
N GLY A 335 -23.29 16.21 14.95
CA GLY A 335 -24.37 15.93 14.01
C GLY A 335 -24.28 16.75 12.71
N GLU A 336 -23.07 17.05 12.23
CA GLU A 336 -22.85 17.75 10.97
C GLU A 336 -22.87 16.75 9.80
N GLY A 337 -23.79 16.92 8.85
CA GLY A 337 -24.01 15.98 7.74
C GLY A 337 -24.58 14.60 8.11
N VAL A 338 -24.58 14.23 9.39
CA VAL A 338 -24.96 12.92 9.94
C VAL A 338 -25.77 13.07 11.23
N ALA A 339 -26.47 12.01 11.66
CA ALA A 339 -27.04 11.99 13.01
C ALA A 339 -25.91 11.97 14.07
N LYS A 340 -26.10 12.71 15.18
CA LYS A 340 -25.15 12.72 16.29
C LYS A 340 -24.96 11.31 16.86
N ASP A 341 -23.72 10.83 16.92
CA ASP A 341 -23.34 9.54 17.51
C ASP A 341 -22.01 9.68 18.27
N GLU A 342 -22.09 9.66 19.61
CA GLU A 342 -20.93 9.82 20.47
C GLU A 342 -19.99 8.59 20.47
N LYS A 343 -20.48 7.40 20.09
CA LYS A 343 -19.66 6.18 20.03
C LYS A 343 -18.83 6.14 18.75
N GLU A 344 -19.42 6.46 17.60
CA GLU A 344 -18.64 6.64 16.36
C GLU A 344 -17.71 7.85 16.48
N ALA A 345 -18.15 8.96 17.09
CA ALA A 345 -17.26 10.10 17.37
C ALA A 345 -16.01 9.69 18.17
N MET A 346 -16.20 8.94 19.27
CA MET A 346 -15.09 8.43 20.07
C MET A 346 -14.16 7.53 19.27
N LYS A 347 -14.69 6.58 18.50
CA LYS A 347 -13.93 5.66 17.66
C LYS A 347 -13.04 6.41 16.66
N TRP A 348 -13.59 7.42 15.99
CA TRP A 348 -12.84 8.26 15.05
C TRP A 348 -11.79 9.14 15.73
N PHE A 349 -12.12 9.78 16.86
CA PHE A 349 -11.12 10.50 17.64
C PHE A 349 -10.03 9.57 18.18
N ARG A 350 -10.35 8.33 18.58
CA ARG A 350 -9.37 7.31 19.02
C ARG A 350 -8.36 6.99 17.93
N MET A 351 -8.82 6.72 16.71
CA MET A 351 -7.94 6.46 15.56
C MET A 351 -6.99 7.63 15.27
N ALA A 352 -7.50 8.88 15.30
CA ALA A 352 -6.67 10.06 15.08
C ALA A 352 -5.72 10.37 16.26
N ALA A 353 -6.18 10.17 17.49
CA ALA A 353 -5.42 10.43 18.71
C ALA A 353 -4.29 9.41 18.95
N ASP A 354 -4.48 8.17 18.50
CA ASP A 354 -3.44 7.15 18.44
C ASP A 354 -2.32 7.58 17.48
N GLN A 355 -2.65 8.29 16.39
CA GLN A 355 -1.68 8.94 15.49
C GLN A 355 -1.25 10.35 15.96
N GLU A 356 -1.27 10.59 17.27
CA GLU A 356 -0.86 11.83 17.94
C GLU A 356 -1.63 13.11 17.55
N HIS A 357 -2.78 13.04 16.88
CA HIS A 357 -3.51 14.24 16.44
C HIS A 357 -3.98 15.09 17.65
N PRO A 358 -3.42 16.30 17.89
CA PRO A 358 -3.54 16.97 19.20
C PRO A 358 -4.97 17.43 19.56
N LEU A 359 -5.80 17.70 18.55
CA LEU A 359 -7.22 18.02 18.74
C LEU A 359 -8.05 16.78 19.03
N ALA A 360 -7.67 15.61 18.48
CA ALA A 360 -8.39 14.36 18.73
C ALA A 360 -8.08 13.82 20.13
N GLN A 361 -6.80 13.90 20.55
CA GLN A 361 -6.40 13.62 21.93
C GLN A 361 -7.16 14.50 22.91
N TYR A 362 -7.24 15.82 22.66
CA TYR A 362 -8.03 16.72 23.50
C TYR A 362 -9.51 16.32 23.57
N ASN A 363 -10.16 16.05 22.44
CA ASN A 363 -11.58 15.68 22.41
C ASN A 363 -11.85 14.35 23.13
N LEU A 364 -10.99 13.33 23.01
CA LEU A 364 -11.09 12.13 23.84
C LEU A 364 -10.98 12.46 25.33
N GLY A 365 -10.05 13.34 25.71
CA GLY A 365 -9.93 13.81 27.08
C GLY A 365 -11.24 14.42 27.60
N VAL A 366 -11.94 15.20 26.79
CA VAL A 366 -13.27 15.75 27.11
C VAL A 366 -14.33 14.65 27.23
N MET A 367 -14.38 13.72 26.27
CA MET A 367 -15.36 12.62 26.29
C MET A 367 -15.22 11.73 27.52
N TYR A 368 -13.99 11.36 27.89
CA TYR A 368 -13.70 10.63 29.13
C TYR A 368 -14.00 11.44 30.40
N ALA A 369 -13.82 12.78 30.40
CA ALA A 369 -14.15 13.64 31.54
C ALA A 369 -15.66 13.77 31.80
N ASN A 370 -16.46 13.72 30.73
CA ASN A 370 -17.90 13.95 30.76
C ASN A 370 -18.72 12.64 30.77
N GLY A 371 -18.16 11.55 30.25
CA GLY A 371 -18.89 10.29 30.02
C GLY A 371 -19.67 10.27 28.69
N GLU A 372 -19.20 11.02 27.70
CA GLU A 372 -19.83 11.09 26.36
C GLU A 372 -19.34 9.90 25.52
N GLY A 373 -20.26 9.08 25.04
CA GLY A 373 -19.93 7.83 24.31
C GLY A 373 -19.20 6.73 25.12
N VAL A 374 -18.78 7.00 26.36
CA VAL A 374 -17.97 6.09 27.20
C VAL A 374 -18.29 6.23 28.69
N THR A 375 -17.94 5.23 29.50
CA THR A 375 -17.89 5.39 30.96
C THR A 375 -16.89 6.49 31.32
N LYS A 376 -17.32 7.46 32.14
CA LYS A 376 -16.47 8.54 32.65
C LYS A 376 -15.22 7.97 33.37
N ASP A 377 -14.05 8.47 32.99
CA ASP A 377 -12.77 8.13 33.58
C ASP A 377 -11.84 9.36 33.61
N ASP A 378 -11.61 9.89 34.81
CA ASP A 378 -10.79 11.09 34.99
C ASP A 378 -9.28 10.82 34.83
N ALA A 379 -8.81 9.58 35.04
CA ALA A 379 -7.40 9.22 34.86
C ALA A 379 -7.05 9.07 33.37
N VAL A 380 -7.92 8.41 32.59
CA VAL A 380 -7.80 8.31 31.13
C VAL A 380 -8.02 9.67 30.46
N SER A 381 -8.95 10.49 30.98
CA SER A 381 -9.10 11.88 30.55
C SER A 381 -7.81 12.69 30.73
N TYR A 382 -7.19 12.60 31.92
CA TYR A 382 -5.96 13.30 32.25
C TYR A 382 -4.77 12.83 31.39
N LYS A 383 -4.62 11.52 31.13
CA LYS A 383 -3.67 10.96 30.16
C LYS A 383 -3.76 11.70 28.82
N TRP A 384 -4.96 11.81 28.27
CA TRP A 384 -5.17 12.41 26.96
C TRP A 384 -4.90 13.92 26.95
N PHE A 385 -5.28 14.64 28.00
CA PHE A 385 -4.93 16.05 28.13
C PHE A 385 -3.42 16.27 28.27
N LEU A 386 -2.68 15.41 28.98
CA LEU A 386 -1.21 15.48 29.05
C LEU A 386 -0.57 15.31 27.65
N LEU A 387 -0.98 14.28 26.90
CA LEU A 387 -0.47 14.02 25.54
C LEU A 387 -0.74 15.20 24.59
N ALA A 388 -1.97 15.70 24.55
CA ALA A 388 -2.34 16.85 23.72
C ALA A 388 -1.60 18.13 24.14
N SER A 389 -1.39 18.34 25.45
CA SER A 389 -0.65 19.50 26.00
C SER A 389 0.82 19.47 25.59
N ALA A 390 1.45 18.29 25.59
CA ALA A 390 2.83 18.10 25.16
C ALA A 390 3.02 18.42 23.67
N LYS A 391 1.99 18.22 22.84
CA LYS A 391 1.94 18.64 21.43
C LYS A 391 1.48 20.10 21.23
N GLY A 392 1.38 20.88 22.30
CA GLY A 392 1.11 22.33 22.24
C GLY A 392 -0.37 22.73 22.24
N ASN A 393 -1.32 21.82 22.47
CA ASN A 393 -2.75 22.17 22.52
C ASN A 393 -3.08 23.02 23.77
N GLU A 394 -3.37 24.32 23.58
CA GLU A 394 -3.69 25.25 24.67
C GLU A 394 -4.99 24.94 25.42
N ALA A 395 -5.99 24.36 24.75
CA ALA A 395 -7.22 23.91 25.41
C ALA A 395 -6.94 22.71 26.33
N ALA A 396 -6.08 21.79 25.88
CA ALA A 396 -5.62 20.67 26.69
C ALA A 396 -4.77 21.12 27.89
N LYS A 397 -3.91 22.14 27.75
CA LYS A 397 -3.14 22.69 28.89
C LYS A 397 -4.07 23.23 29.98
N LYS A 398 -5.10 23.98 29.60
CA LYS A 398 -6.13 24.49 30.53
C LYS A 398 -6.95 23.36 31.16
N ALA A 399 -7.33 22.36 30.37
CA ALA A 399 -8.06 21.18 30.86
C ALA A 399 -7.22 20.35 31.84
N THR A 400 -5.92 20.17 31.56
CA THR A 400 -4.94 19.52 32.44
C THR A 400 -4.91 20.19 33.82
N ALA A 401 -4.68 21.52 33.87
CA ALA A 401 -4.66 22.28 35.12
C ALA A 401 -6.02 22.29 35.88
N THR A 402 -7.11 21.99 35.18
CA THR A 402 -8.47 21.92 35.76
C THR A 402 -8.74 20.52 36.34
N ILE A 403 -8.42 19.45 35.60
CA ILE A 403 -8.64 18.07 36.04
C ILE A 403 -7.70 17.69 37.19
N GLU A 404 -6.46 18.20 37.22
CA GLU A 404 -5.52 17.97 38.33
C GLU A 404 -6.07 18.36 39.71
N ARG A 405 -7.00 19.32 39.78
CA ARG A 405 -7.63 19.76 41.03
C ARG A 405 -8.70 18.80 41.56
N ARG A 406 -9.22 17.89 40.71
CA ARG A 406 -10.24 16.90 41.08
C ARG A 406 -9.71 15.46 41.18
N LEU A 407 -8.49 15.20 40.72
CA LEU A 407 -7.86 13.87 40.78
C LEU A 407 -7.31 13.56 42.17
N THR A 408 -7.46 12.30 42.59
CA THR A 408 -6.64 11.75 43.67
C THR A 408 -5.19 11.56 43.24
N LEU A 409 -4.27 11.44 44.20
CA LEU A 409 -2.85 11.14 43.92
C LEU A 409 -2.69 9.85 43.09
N SER A 410 -3.53 8.84 43.35
CA SER A 410 -3.51 7.57 42.61
C SER A 410 -3.90 7.75 41.15
N GLN A 411 -5.04 8.40 40.87
CA GLN A 411 -5.51 8.64 39.51
C GLN A 411 -4.58 9.58 38.71
N ARG A 412 -3.94 10.53 39.40
CA ARG A 412 -2.92 11.40 38.78
C ARG A 412 -1.68 10.59 38.37
N ALA A 413 -1.18 9.73 39.25
CA ALA A 413 -0.06 8.84 38.91
C ALA A 413 -0.43 7.87 37.79
N GLU A 414 -1.64 7.30 37.81
CA GLU A 414 -2.16 6.40 36.78
C GLU A 414 -2.25 7.08 35.40
N GLY A 415 -2.83 8.27 35.31
CA GLY A 415 -2.90 9.03 34.06
C GLY A 415 -1.52 9.45 33.53
N GLN A 416 -0.57 9.77 34.43
CA GLN A 416 0.83 10.03 34.06
C GLN A 416 1.55 8.79 33.53
N LEU A 417 1.37 7.64 34.18
CA LEU A 417 1.91 6.35 33.72
C LEU A 417 1.34 5.98 32.36
N MET A 418 0.01 6.06 32.18
CA MET A 418 -0.64 5.84 30.90
C MET A 418 -0.16 6.78 29.79
N ALA A 419 0.21 8.03 30.11
CA ALA A 419 0.71 9.00 29.14
C ALA A 419 2.18 8.75 28.79
N ARG A 420 3.00 8.36 29.77
CA ARG A 420 4.41 7.96 29.59
C ARG A 420 4.51 6.67 28.76
N ASP A 421 3.63 5.71 29.01
CA ASP A 421 3.64 4.38 28.39
C ASP A 421 2.81 4.34 27.10
N PHE A 422 2.23 5.48 26.68
CA PHE A 422 1.53 5.61 25.42
C PHE A 422 2.49 5.49 24.24
N LYS A 423 2.28 4.45 23.43
CA LYS A 423 2.94 4.29 22.14
C LYS A 423 1.99 4.80 21.05
N PRO A 424 2.36 5.85 20.30
CA PRO A 424 1.61 6.23 19.11
C PRO A 424 1.45 5.06 18.15
N ARG A 425 0.26 4.93 17.57
CA ARG A 425 0.12 4.26 16.27
C ARG A 425 0.85 5.15 15.29
N LYS A 426 2.00 4.70 14.79
CA LYS A 426 2.59 5.34 13.63
C LYS A 426 1.53 5.37 12.52
N ALA A 427 1.44 6.46 11.79
CA ALA A 427 0.85 6.40 10.46
C ALA A 427 1.57 5.31 9.65
N LEU A 428 0.96 4.82 8.57
CA LEU A 428 1.65 4.00 7.58
C LEU A 428 2.72 4.85 6.85
N GLU A 429 3.81 5.16 7.54
CA GLU A 429 5.05 5.62 6.93
C GLU A 429 5.62 4.46 6.11
N SER A 430 5.64 4.64 4.79
CA SER A 430 6.17 3.66 3.85
C SER A 430 7.62 3.30 4.21
N GLY A 431 7.83 2.06 4.65
CA GLY A 431 9.13 1.47 4.92
C GLY A 431 9.80 1.84 6.25
N LYS A 432 9.55 1.05 7.30
CA LYS A 432 10.55 0.77 8.37
C LYS A 432 10.14 -0.41 9.27
N GLN A 433 10.37 -1.63 8.78
CA GLN A 433 10.44 -2.81 9.64
C GLN A 433 11.63 -2.70 10.62
N ASP A 434 11.37 -2.93 11.90
CA ASP A 434 12.35 -3.52 12.81
C ASP A 434 11.82 -4.88 13.28
N SER A 435 12.76 -5.72 13.70
CA SER A 435 12.62 -7.16 13.88
C SER A 435 11.79 -7.57 15.12
N GLY A 436 10.88 -8.53 14.91
CA GLY A 436 10.22 -9.28 15.98
C GLY A 436 8.77 -8.88 16.26
N GLU A 437 7.86 -9.85 16.07
CA GLU A 437 6.49 -9.86 16.61
C GLU A 437 5.53 -8.73 16.20
N GLY A 438 4.94 -8.88 15.02
CA GLY A 438 3.48 -8.83 14.90
C GLY A 438 2.80 -7.46 14.73
N ILE A 439 2.90 -6.89 13.53
CA ILE A 439 1.79 -6.40 12.69
C ILE A 439 2.30 -6.45 11.25
N ILE A 440 1.46 -6.81 10.29
CA ILE A 440 1.87 -6.90 8.88
C ILE A 440 1.46 -5.59 8.21
N GLU A 441 2.45 -4.81 7.77
CA GLU A 441 2.27 -3.44 7.26
C GLU A 441 1.88 -3.38 5.76
N SER A 442 1.80 -4.52 5.07
CA SER A 442 1.30 -4.58 3.68
C SER A 442 -0.23 -4.55 3.62
N ARG A 443 -0.79 -4.05 2.51
CA ARG A 443 -2.18 -4.35 2.13
C ARG A 443 -2.27 -5.86 1.87
N PRO A 444 -3.31 -6.57 2.36
CA PRO A 444 -3.46 -8.00 2.08
C PRO A 444 -3.48 -8.25 0.57
N GLU A 445 -2.57 -9.09 0.09
CA GLU A 445 -2.42 -9.46 -1.32
C GLU A 445 -3.63 -10.26 -1.82
N ALA A 446 -4.30 -10.98 -0.92
CA ALA A 446 -5.59 -11.62 -1.15
C ALA A 446 -6.48 -11.58 0.10
N THR A 447 -7.78 -11.67 -0.12
CA THR A 447 -8.79 -11.72 0.94
C THR A 447 -9.80 -12.81 0.63
N GLY A 448 -10.31 -13.49 1.64
CA GLY A 448 -11.37 -14.48 1.49
C GLY A 448 -12.26 -14.60 2.71
N SER A 449 -13.31 -15.40 2.60
CA SER A 449 -14.21 -15.68 3.72
C SER A 449 -13.83 -16.99 4.40
N GLY A 450 -14.07 -17.08 5.70
CA GLY A 450 -13.98 -18.32 6.45
C GLY A 450 -14.93 -18.31 7.64
N PHE A 451 -15.05 -19.43 8.35
CA PHE A 451 -15.94 -19.55 9.51
C PHE A 451 -15.42 -20.56 10.53
N PHE A 452 -15.62 -20.27 11.82
CA PHE A 452 -15.21 -21.15 12.91
C PHE A 452 -16.09 -22.40 13.02
N ILE A 453 -15.45 -23.55 13.24
CA ILE A 453 -16.07 -24.86 13.46
C ILE A 453 -15.80 -25.44 14.86
N THR A 454 -14.92 -24.82 15.64
CA THR A 454 -14.73 -25.10 17.07
C THR A 454 -14.60 -23.81 17.87
N ASP A 455 -15.02 -23.82 19.13
CA ASP A 455 -14.96 -22.64 20.00
C ASP A 455 -13.51 -22.26 20.39
N ASP A 456 -12.52 -23.15 20.22
CA ASP A 456 -11.09 -22.90 20.46
C ASP A 456 -10.31 -22.39 19.22
N GLY A 457 -11.03 -22.09 18.12
CA GLY A 457 -10.50 -21.31 17.01
C GLY A 457 -10.01 -22.08 15.79
N TYR A 458 -10.47 -23.31 15.58
CA TYR A 458 -10.35 -23.94 14.26
C TYR A 458 -11.41 -23.37 13.31
N LEU A 459 -10.98 -22.95 12.12
CA LEU A 459 -11.85 -22.37 11.10
C LEU A 459 -11.58 -22.97 9.71
N ILE A 460 -12.63 -22.99 8.89
CA ILE A 460 -12.61 -23.42 7.49
C ILE A 460 -12.58 -22.19 6.58
N THR A 461 -11.81 -22.30 5.50
CA THR A 461 -11.84 -21.41 4.32
C THR A 461 -11.49 -22.25 3.08
N ASN A 462 -11.45 -21.64 1.89
CA ASN A 462 -11.01 -22.38 0.70
C ASN A 462 -9.49 -22.55 0.64
N HIS A 463 -9.05 -23.64 0.00
CA HIS A 463 -7.63 -23.89 -0.24
C HIS A 463 -7.01 -22.76 -1.05
N HIS A 464 -7.67 -22.28 -2.11
CA HIS A 464 -7.15 -21.17 -2.93
C HIS A 464 -7.01 -19.82 -2.20
N VAL A 465 -7.60 -19.66 -1.01
CA VAL A 465 -7.35 -18.53 -0.11
C VAL A 465 -6.11 -18.79 0.77
N ALA A 466 -5.88 -20.02 1.20
CA ALA A 466 -4.74 -20.40 2.03
C ALA A 466 -3.45 -20.76 1.24
N ASP A 467 -3.54 -21.07 -0.05
CA ASP A 467 -2.45 -21.68 -0.87
C ASP A 467 -1.40 -20.69 -1.37
N GLN A 468 -0.75 -19.97 -0.47
CA GLN A 468 0.37 -19.09 -0.84
C GLN A 468 1.58 -19.12 0.11
N GLY A 469 1.56 -19.93 1.19
CA GLY A 469 2.67 -19.98 2.17
C GLY A 469 2.92 -18.63 2.87
N ARG A 470 1.89 -17.78 2.89
CA ARG A 470 1.90 -16.37 3.28
C ARG A 470 1.43 -16.16 4.71
N VAL A 471 1.61 -14.96 5.25
CA VAL A 471 1.22 -14.68 6.63
C VAL A 471 -0.28 -14.42 6.68
N MET A 472 -1.01 -15.21 7.45
CA MET A 472 -2.47 -15.14 7.52
C MET A 472 -2.95 -14.44 8.80
N ARG A 473 -3.95 -13.59 8.65
CA ARG A 473 -4.72 -13.04 9.78
C ARG A 473 -6.21 -13.21 9.54
N VAL A 474 -6.97 -13.15 10.62
CA VAL A 474 -8.42 -13.23 10.65
C VAL A 474 -8.94 -11.94 11.26
N LEU A 475 -9.75 -11.17 10.54
CA LEU A 475 -10.42 -9.99 11.07
C LEU A 475 -11.66 -10.43 11.87
N THR A 476 -11.71 -9.97 13.11
CA THR A 476 -12.84 -10.16 14.04
C THR A 476 -13.37 -8.80 14.48
N THR A 477 -14.52 -8.78 15.17
CA THR A 477 -15.07 -7.56 15.81
C THR A 477 -14.09 -6.89 16.78
N ASN A 478 -13.14 -7.64 17.34
CA ASN A 478 -12.15 -7.18 18.31
C ASN A 478 -10.77 -6.85 17.68
N GLY A 479 -10.65 -6.89 16.35
CA GLY A 479 -9.40 -6.64 15.61
C GLY A 479 -8.88 -7.88 14.85
N THR A 480 -7.66 -7.80 14.31
CA THR A 480 -7.06 -8.88 13.53
C THR A 480 -6.20 -9.82 14.38
N ILE A 481 -6.46 -11.12 14.28
CA ILE A 481 -5.77 -12.18 15.03
C ILE A 481 -4.92 -12.99 14.04
N PRO A 482 -3.68 -13.39 14.36
CA PRO A 482 -2.91 -14.27 13.49
C PRO A 482 -3.59 -15.65 13.36
N ALA A 483 -3.50 -16.26 12.18
CA ALA A 483 -3.94 -17.63 11.95
C ALA A 483 -2.84 -18.43 11.23
N LYS A 484 -2.84 -19.75 11.45
CA LYS A 484 -1.89 -20.68 10.81
C LYS A 484 -2.65 -21.76 10.05
N VAL A 485 -2.15 -22.14 8.88
CA VAL A 485 -2.65 -23.31 8.15
C VAL A 485 -2.32 -24.57 8.94
N VAL A 486 -3.33 -25.39 9.21
CA VAL A 486 -3.20 -26.68 9.90
C VAL A 486 -3.16 -27.81 8.88
N LYS A 487 -4.08 -27.78 7.92
CA LYS A 487 -4.21 -28.79 6.86
C LYS A 487 -4.89 -28.19 5.63
N VAL A 488 -4.61 -28.77 4.46
CA VAL A 488 -5.29 -28.43 3.21
C VAL A 488 -5.74 -29.68 2.48
N ASP A 489 -6.84 -29.56 1.74
CA ASP A 489 -7.28 -30.51 0.73
C ASP A 489 -7.42 -29.75 -0.60
N LYS A 490 -6.38 -29.86 -1.43
CA LYS A 490 -6.33 -29.22 -2.75
C LYS A 490 -7.40 -29.73 -3.70
N SER A 491 -7.86 -30.97 -3.50
CA SER A 491 -8.80 -31.65 -4.42
C SER A 491 -10.21 -31.08 -4.28
N ASN A 492 -10.60 -30.78 -3.04
CA ASN A 492 -11.91 -30.25 -2.68
C ASN A 492 -11.88 -28.75 -2.35
N ASP A 493 -10.76 -28.07 -2.62
CA ASP A 493 -10.57 -26.63 -2.35
C ASP A 493 -10.89 -26.23 -0.89
N LEU A 494 -10.44 -27.02 0.09
CA LEU A 494 -10.63 -26.77 1.52
C LEU A 494 -9.30 -26.49 2.24
N ALA A 495 -9.32 -25.56 3.18
CA ALA A 495 -8.24 -25.34 4.13
C ALA A 495 -8.77 -25.24 5.56
N LEU A 496 -8.08 -25.90 6.48
CA LEU A 496 -8.26 -25.76 7.92
C LEU A 496 -7.19 -24.82 8.46
N LEU A 497 -7.61 -23.79 9.17
CA LEU A 497 -6.75 -22.86 9.90
C LEU A 497 -6.97 -22.97 11.40
N LYS A 498 -6.00 -22.52 12.18
CA LYS A 498 -6.11 -22.28 13.62
C LYS A 498 -5.77 -20.82 13.94
N ALA A 499 -6.71 -20.13 14.59
CA ALA A 499 -6.49 -18.82 15.21
C ALA A 499 -6.60 -18.95 16.74
N ASP A 500 -5.92 -18.08 17.49
CA ASP A 500 -5.90 -18.15 18.96
C ASP A 500 -6.95 -17.23 19.59
N GLY A 501 -7.81 -17.79 20.44
CA GLY A 501 -8.90 -17.09 21.09
C GLY A 501 -10.05 -18.02 21.47
N LYS A 502 -11.21 -17.43 21.77
CA LYS A 502 -12.49 -18.14 21.89
C LYS A 502 -13.50 -17.49 20.94
N PHE A 503 -14.23 -18.31 20.19
CA PHE A 503 -15.07 -17.85 19.10
C PHE A 503 -16.44 -18.55 19.10
N VAL A 504 -17.43 -17.94 18.45
CA VAL A 504 -18.68 -18.64 18.13
C VAL A 504 -18.40 -19.57 16.96
N SER A 505 -18.65 -20.87 17.14
CA SER A 505 -18.49 -21.87 16.09
C SER A 505 -19.79 -22.50 15.61
N LEU A 506 -19.83 -22.89 14.33
CA LEU A 506 -20.98 -23.51 13.69
C LEU A 506 -20.86 -25.05 13.68
N PRO A 507 -21.97 -25.78 13.95
CA PRO A 507 -21.98 -27.23 13.80
C PRO A 507 -21.97 -27.63 12.32
N VAL A 508 -21.28 -28.73 12.00
CA VAL A 508 -21.22 -29.28 10.64
C VAL A 508 -22.09 -30.53 10.55
N ALA A 509 -23.17 -30.48 9.78
CA ALA A 509 -24.12 -31.59 9.64
C ALA A 509 -23.82 -32.46 8.42
N PHE A 510 -24.12 -33.76 8.49
CA PHE A 510 -24.02 -34.64 7.33
C PHE A 510 -25.04 -34.26 6.26
N SER A 511 -24.56 -33.93 5.05
CA SER A 511 -25.39 -33.49 3.91
C SER A 511 -26.34 -34.56 3.34
N LYS A 512 -26.40 -35.76 3.93
CA LYS A 512 -27.33 -36.84 3.52
C LYS A 512 -28.81 -36.50 3.77
N SER A 513 -29.10 -35.53 4.65
CA SER A 513 -30.45 -35.03 4.92
C SER A 513 -30.94 -33.98 3.91
N VAL A 514 -30.01 -33.45 3.09
CA VAL A 514 -30.23 -32.31 2.19
C VAL A 514 -31.01 -32.74 0.95
N ARG A 515 -31.93 -31.89 0.49
CA ARG A 515 -32.85 -32.17 -0.63
C ARG A 515 -32.77 -31.10 -1.70
N LEU A 516 -33.17 -31.46 -2.92
CA LEU A 516 -33.44 -30.49 -4.00
C LEU A 516 -34.52 -29.50 -3.54
N GLY A 517 -34.34 -28.21 -3.79
CA GLY A 517 -35.25 -27.15 -3.35
C GLY A 517 -35.22 -26.86 -1.84
N ALA A 518 -34.25 -27.43 -1.08
CA ALA A 518 -34.09 -27.07 0.32
C ALA A 518 -33.57 -25.64 0.45
N THR A 519 -34.21 -24.85 1.33
CA THR A 519 -33.74 -23.50 1.70
C THR A 519 -32.34 -23.60 2.31
N VAL A 520 -31.45 -22.75 1.82
CA VAL A 520 -30.10 -22.58 2.37
C VAL A 520 -29.72 -21.11 2.39
N ALA A 521 -28.71 -20.76 3.16
CA ALA A 521 -28.10 -19.43 3.10
C ALA A 521 -26.58 -19.52 3.05
N THR A 522 -25.95 -18.53 2.42
CA THR A 522 -24.51 -18.30 2.56
C THR A 522 -24.28 -17.06 3.40
N VAL A 523 -23.21 -17.09 4.20
CA VAL A 523 -22.68 -15.91 4.89
C VAL A 523 -21.21 -15.78 4.54
N GLY A 524 -20.81 -14.57 4.16
CA GLY A 524 -19.44 -14.24 3.78
C GLY A 524 -19.25 -12.73 3.67
N PHE A 525 -18.00 -12.31 3.49
CA PHE A 525 -17.67 -10.90 3.36
C PHE A 525 -17.75 -10.48 1.89
N PRO A 526 -18.37 -9.31 1.58
CA PRO A 526 -18.18 -8.69 0.28
C PRO A 526 -16.73 -8.19 0.16
N ASN A 527 -16.30 -7.93 -1.07
CA ASN A 527 -15.03 -7.30 -1.37
C ASN A 527 -14.97 -5.97 -0.60
N ILE A 528 -13.94 -5.86 0.23
CA ILE A 528 -13.73 -4.76 1.18
C ILE A 528 -13.86 -3.40 0.48
N GLY A 529 -13.32 -3.29 -0.74
CA GLY A 529 -13.33 -2.05 -1.53
C GLY A 529 -14.67 -1.70 -2.19
N LEU A 530 -15.70 -2.55 -2.09
CA LEU A 530 -16.99 -2.34 -2.75
C LEU A 530 -18.17 -2.18 -1.78
N GLN A 531 -18.20 -2.90 -0.64
CA GLN A 531 -19.40 -2.90 0.22
C GLN A 531 -19.15 -3.00 1.74
N GLY A 532 -17.91 -2.81 2.22
CA GLY A 532 -17.59 -2.68 3.65
C GLY A 532 -17.19 -3.98 4.37
N PHE A 533 -17.07 -3.90 5.70
CA PHE A 533 -16.45 -4.91 6.58
C PHE A 533 -17.46 -5.74 7.41
N SER A 534 -18.74 -5.75 7.04
CA SER A 534 -19.74 -6.59 7.70
C SER A 534 -19.95 -7.88 6.91
N PRO A 535 -20.08 -9.05 7.57
CA PRO A 535 -20.56 -10.25 6.88
C PRO A 535 -21.95 -9.97 6.30
N LYS A 536 -22.23 -10.55 5.14
CA LYS A 536 -23.54 -10.47 4.49
C LYS A 536 -24.12 -11.85 4.30
N LEU A 537 -25.35 -12.00 4.73
CA LEU A 537 -26.16 -13.20 4.52
C LEU A 537 -26.98 -13.07 3.23
N ALA A 538 -27.03 -14.15 2.45
CA ALA A 538 -27.94 -14.30 1.32
C ALA A 538 -28.66 -15.65 1.39
N LYS A 539 -30.00 -15.63 1.33
CA LYS A 539 -30.84 -16.83 1.20
C LYS A 539 -30.91 -17.29 -0.25
N GLY A 540 -31.18 -18.57 -0.44
CA GLY A 540 -31.51 -19.20 -1.72
C GLY A 540 -31.87 -20.66 -1.53
N GLU A 541 -31.70 -21.46 -2.58
CA GLU A 541 -32.07 -22.88 -2.58
C GLU A 541 -31.00 -23.77 -3.23
N ILE A 542 -31.07 -25.07 -2.97
CA ILE A 542 -30.25 -26.06 -3.64
C ILE A 542 -30.91 -26.47 -4.96
N ALA A 543 -30.31 -26.03 -6.06
CA ALA A 543 -30.78 -26.23 -7.43
C ALA A 543 -30.36 -27.58 -8.02
N SER A 544 -29.31 -28.22 -7.51
CA SER A 544 -28.97 -29.62 -7.81
C SER A 544 -28.11 -30.26 -6.73
N LEU A 545 -28.28 -31.58 -6.57
CA LEU A 545 -27.43 -32.43 -5.72
C LEU A 545 -26.13 -32.88 -6.42
N ALA A 546 -25.86 -32.42 -7.64
CA ALA A 546 -24.57 -32.50 -8.33
C ALA A 546 -24.23 -31.11 -8.92
N GLY A 547 -22.94 -30.78 -9.04
CA GLY A 547 -22.51 -29.42 -9.38
C GLY A 547 -21.71 -29.32 -10.69
N ILE A 548 -20.59 -28.60 -10.63
CA ILE A 548 -19.67 -28.38 -11.75
C ILE A 548 -19.39 -29.71 -12.47
N GLN A 549 -19.73 -29.80 -13.76
CA GLN A 549 -19.51 -31.00 -14.60
C GLN A 549 -20.11 -32.28 -14.00
N ASP A 550 -21.29 -32.18 -13.36
CA ASP A 550 -22.00 -33.26 -12.66
C ASP A 550 -21.20 -33.93 -11.52
N ASP A 551 -20.21 -33.21 -10.96
CA ASP A 551 -19.39 -33.72 -9.87
C ASP A 551 -20.21 -33.92 -8.59
N ALA A 552 -20.25 -35.17 -8.12
CA ALA A 552 -20.94 -35.60 -6.91
C ALA A 552 -20.42 -34.95 -5.62
N ARG A 553 -19.27 -34.28 -5.65
CA ARG A 553 -18.68 -33.54 -4.53
C ARG A 553 -19.35 -32.20 -4.24
N HIS A 554 -20.10 -31.67 -5.22
CA HIS A 554 -20.64 -30.31 -5.18
C HIS A 554 -22.17 -30.29 -5.16
N PHE A 555 -22.73 -29.30 -4.46
CA PHE A 555 -24.07 -28.79 -4.71
C PHE A 555 -24.01 -27.70 -5.78
N GLN A 556 -25.03 -27.65 -6.64
CA GLN A 556 -25.39 -26.43 -7.35
C GLN A 556 -26.44 -25.69 -6.53
N ILE A 557 -26.23 -24.40 -6.28
CA ILE A 557 -27.08 -23.56 -5.44
C ILE A 557 -27.49 -22.29 -6.18
N SER A 558 -28.74 -21.89 -6.00
CA SER A 558 -29.29 -20.62 -6.47
C SER A 558 -29.30 -19.63 -5.32
N VAL A 559 -28.10 -19.26 -4.86
CA VAL A 559 -27.86 -18.30 -3.78
C VAL A 559 -27.03 -17.15 -4.35
N PRO A 560 -27.41 -15.86 -4.16
CA PRO A 560 -26.61 -14.72 -4.60
C PRO A 560 -25.30 -14.61 -3.80
N ILE A 561 -24.18 -15.04 -4.39
CA ILE A 561 -22.86 -14.94 -3.75
C ILE A 561 -22.31 -13.53 -3.94
N GLN A 562 -22.03 -12.85 -2.83
CA GLN A 562 -21.40 -11.53 -2.85
C GLN A 562 -19.97 -11.61 -3.40
N PRO A 563 -19.55 -10.71 -4.32
CA PRO A 563 -18.17 -10.67 -4.80
C PRO A 563 -17.22 -10.54 -3.61
N GLY A 564 -16.21 -11.40 -3.50
CA GLY A 564 -15.29 -11.49 -2.35
C GLY A 564 -15.50 -12.70 -1.42
N ASN A 565 -16.64 -13.39 -1.54
CA ASN A 565 -16.91 -14.59 -0.74
C ASN A 565 -16.25 -15.86 -1.34
N SER A 566 -15.01 -16.13 -0.92
CA SER A 566 -14.20 -17.31 -1.27
C SER A 566 -13.99 -18.25 -0.07
N GLY A 567 -15.08 -18.73 0.53
CA GLY A 567 -15.00 -19.76 1.59
C GLY A 567 -16.07 -19.67 2.68
N GLY A 568 -17.14 -18.91 2.44
CA GLY A 568 -18.28 -18.84 3.36
C GLY A 568 -19.00 -20.18 3.55
N SER A 569 -19.66 -20.32 4.70
CA SER A 569 -20.50 -21.47 4.99
C SER A 569 -21.75 -21.46 4.11
N LEU A 570 -22.25 -22.66 3.78
CA LEU A 570 -23.61 -22.89 3.30
C LEU A 570 -24.38 -23.55 4.45
N VAL A 571 -25.33 -22.82 5.04
CA VAL A 571 -26.11 -23.26 6.20
C VAL A 571 -27.55 -23.62 5.86
N ASP A 572 -28.10 -24.60 6.57
CA ASP A 572 -29.53 -24.93 6.56
C ASP A 572 -30.36 -24.01 7.48
N GLU A 573 -31.69 -24.17 7.47
CA GLU A 573 -32.61 -23.40 8.32
C GLU A 573 -32.45 -23.63 9.84
N ARG A 574 -31.60 -24.58 10.25
CA ARG A 574 -31.27 -24.87 11.67
C ARG A 574 -29.92 -24.27 12.08
N GLY A 575 -29.19 -23.68 11.14
CA GLY A 575 -27.86 -23.10 11.34
C GLY A 575 -26.71 -24.09 11.15
N ASN A 576 -26.97 -25.31 10.66
CA ASN A 576 -25.93 -26.30 10.43
C ASN A 576 -25.21 -26.05 9.10
N VAL A 577 -23.88 -26.15 9.09
CA VAL A 577 -23.09 -26.14 7.85
C VAL A 577 -23.34 -27.43 7.07
N VAL A 578 -24.00 -27.32 5.93
CA VAL A 578 -24.26 -28.41 4.99
C VAL A 578 -23.31 -28.39 3.78
N GLY A 579 -22.59 -27.29 3.57
CA GLY A 579 -21.51 -27.21 2.58
C GLY A 579 -20.62 -25.97 2.73
N VAL A 580 -19.61 -25.86 1.86
CA VAL A 580 -18.64 -24.76 1.82
C VAL A 580 -18.63 -24.16 0.42
N VAL A 581 -18.84 -22.85 0.29
CA VAL A 581 -18.75 -22.14 -1.00
C VAL A 581 -17.34 -22.28 -1.58
N VAL A 582 -17.22 -22.44 -2.91
CA VAL A 582 -15.93 -22.59 -3.63
C VAL A 582 -15.78 -21.59 -4.78
N ALA A 583 -16.12 -20.32 -4.55
CA ALA A 583 -16.06 -19.27 -5.57
C ALA A 583 -14.66 -18.63 -5.67
N LYS A 584 -13.92 -18.94 -6.74
CA LYS A 584 -12.61 -18.36 -7.03
C LYS A 584 -12.73 -16.99 -7.71
N LEU A 585 -12.44 -15.91 -6.98
CA LEU A 585 -12.58 -14.53 -7.47
C LEU A 585 -11.24 -13.82 -7.69
N SER A 586 -10.90 -13.59 -8.96
CA SER A 586 -10.28 -12.33 -9.36
C SER A 586 -11.20 -11.66 -10.39
N GLN A 587 -11.66 -10.45 -10.07
CA GLN A 587 -12.70 -9.79 -10.88
C GLN A 587 -12.25 -9.49 -12.31
N ASN A 588 -10.94 -9.31 -12.53
CA ASN A 588 -10.37 -9.14 -13.88
C ASN A 588 -10.42 -10.42 -14.71
N ALA A 589 -10.21 -11.61 -14.12
CA ALA A 589 -10.25 -12.86 -14.88
C ALA A 589 -11.69 -13.25 -15.22
N ALA A 590 -12.63 -13.09 -14.31
CA ALA A 590 -14.04 -13.39 -14.59
C ALA A 590 -14.59 -12.47 -15.70
N LEU A 591 -14.38 -11.16 -15.57
CA LEU A 591 -14.87 -10.16 -16.53
C LEU A 591 -14.24 -10.33 -17.93
N ALA A 592 -12.92 -10.57 -18.00
CA ALA A 592 -12.21 -10.78 -19.26
C ALA A 592 -12.53 -12.12 -19.96
N THR A 593 -13.03 -13.12 -19.24
CA THR A 593 -13.28 -14.47 -19.81
C THR A 593 -14.72 -14.67 -20.26
N SER A 594 -15.71 -14.09 -19.56
CA SER A 594 -17.12 -14.44 -19.78
C SER A 594 -17.98 -13.30 -20.34
N GLY A 595 -17.54 -12.04 -20.28
CA GLY A 595 -18.36 -10.86 -20.65
C GLY A 595 -19.55 -10.56 -19.73
N ALA A 596 -20.04 -11.55 -18.98
CA ALA A 596 -21.00 -11.43 -17.89
C ALA A 596 -20.78 -12.56 -16.86
N LEU A 597 -20.95 -12.26 -15.57
CA LEU A 597 -21.08 -13.29 -14.53
C LEU A 597 -22.49 -13.89 -14.63
N ALA A 598 -22.63 -15.21 -14.56
CA ALA A 598 -23.94 -15.84 -14.45
C ALA A 598 -24.49 -15.56 -13.04
N GLU A 599 -25.38 -14.56 -12.91
CA GLU A 599 -25.72 -13.92 -11.63
C GLU A 599 -26.35 -14.85 -10.57
N ASN A 600 -26.89 -16.01 -10.98
CA ASN A 600 -27.83 -16.80 -10.18
C ASN A 600 -27.43 -18.27 -9.93
N VAL A 601 -26.26 -18.75 -10.37
CA VAL A 601 -25.84 -20.15 -10.17
C VAL A 601 -24.45 -20.22 -9.57
N ASN A 602 -24.35 -20.85 -8.40
CA ASN A 602 -23.13 -20.99 -7.62
C ASN A 602 -22.92 -22.43 -7.17
N TYR A 603 -21.73 -22.73 -6.61
CA TYR A 603 -21.36 -24.09 -6.19
C TYR A 603 -20.77 -24.12 -4.78
N ALA A 604 -21.06 -25.20 -4.07
CA ALA A 604 -20.53 -25.47 -2.74
C ALA A 604 -20.11 -26.93 -2.61
N VAL A 605 -18.96 -27.20 -1.98
CA VAL A 605 -18.53 -28.55 -1.60
C VAL A 605 -19.44 -29.08 -0.50
N LYS A 606 -19.94 -30.31 -0.66
CA LYS A 606 -20.83 -30.93 0.31
C LYS A 606 -20.12 -31.20 1.63
N SER A 607 -20.81 -31.02 2.74
CA SER A 607 -20.26 -31.28 4.07
C SER A 607 -19.78 -32.72 4.28
N SER A 608 -20.22 -33.71 3.50
CA SER A 608 -19.66 -35.07 3.56
C SER A 608 -18.16 -35.13 3.25
N TYR A 609 -17.66 -34.24 2.38
CA TYR A 609 -16.23 -34.14 2.05
C TYR A 609 -15.48 -33.29 3.08
N LEU A 610 -16.11 -32.23 3.59
CA LEU A 610 -15.59 -31.47 4.73
C LEU A 610 -15.44 -32.35 5.99
N LEU A 611 -16.45 -33.18 6.29
CA LEU A 611 -16.42 -34.10 7.43
C LEU A 611 -15.33 -35.15 7.24
N SER A 612 -15.21 -35.77 6.06
CA SER A 612 -14.10 -36.71 5.78
C SER A 612 -12.72 -36.04 5.91
N PHE A 613 -12.59 -34.77 5.51
CA PHE A 613 -11.39 -33.97 5.72
C PHE A 613 -11.11 -33.71 7.22
N LEU A 614 -12.13 -33.43 8.02
CA LEU A 614 -12.01 -33.17 9.47
C LEU A 614 -11.83 -34.44 10.32
N GLU A 615 -12.46 -35.55 9.95
CA GLU A 615 -12.28 -36.87 10.57
C GLU A 615 -10.83 -37.36 10.47
N SER A 616 -10.10 -36.90 9.45
CA SER A 616 -8.66 -37.13 9.31
C SER A 616 -7.78 -36.30 10.27
N LEU A 617 -8.39 -35.59 11.22
CA LEU A 617 -7.81 -34.84 12.34
C LEU A 617 -8.68 -35.04 13.62
N PRO A 618 -8.54 -36.18 14.33
CA PRO A 618 -9.39 -36.52 15.48
C PRO A 618 -9.44 -35.47 16.60
N GLU A 619 -8.36 -34.72 16.78
CA GLU A 619 -8.22 -33.62 17.75
C GLU A 619 -9.04 -32.37 17.43
N VAL A 620 -9.52 -32.25 16.19
CA VAL A 620 -10.46 -31.22 15.73
C VAL A 620 -11.88 -31.79 15.74
N ALA A 621 -12.07 -32.99 15.19
CA ALA A 621 -13.38 -33.64 15.10
C ALA A 621 -14.05 -33.81 16.47
N SER A 622 -13.27 -34.18 17.50
CA SER A 622 -13.73 -34.33 18.89
C SER A 622 -14.13 -33.03 19.61
N LYS A 623 -13.94 -31.85 18.97
CA LYS A 623 -14.26 -30.52 19.51
C LYS A 623 -15.40 -29.82 18.77
N MET A 624 -15.92 -30.41 17.70
CA MET A 624 -17.03 -29.83 16.94
C MET A 624 -18.32 -29.91 17.74
N LYS A 625 -19.24 -28.97 17.50
CA LYS A 625 -20.58 -29.00 18.07
C LYS A 625 -21.45 -30.04 17.35
N GLU A 626 -22.26 -30.74 18.11
CA GLU A 626 -23.32 -31.61 17.57
C GLU A 626 -24.32 -30.79 16.73
N PRO A 627 -24.76 -31.30 15.57
CA PRO A 627 -25.77 -30.65 14.74
C PRO A 627 -27.09 -30.36 15.46
N SER A 628 -27.67 -29.18 15.21
CA SER A 628 -29.02 -28.86 15.65
C SER A 628 -30.03 -29.72 14.91
N THR A 629 -30.81 -30.50 15.65
CA THR A 629 -31.94 -31.28 15.13
C THR A 629 -33.24 -30.48 15.15
N ALA A 630 -33.34 -29.45 15.98
CA ALA A 630 -34.52 -28.59 16.11
C ALA A 630 -34.57 -27.51 15.02
N ASP A 631 -35.76 -27.28 14.48
CA ASP A 631 -36.02 -26.16 13.58
C ASP A 631 -36.02 -24.85 14.39
N ARG A 632 -35.18 -23.90 13.99
CA ARG A 632 -35.05 -22.56 14.58
C ARG A 632 -35.67 -21.54 13.63
N LYS A 633 -36.07 -20.36 14.12
CA LYS A 633 -36.38 -19.29 13.17
C LYS A 633 -35.08 -18.85 12.52
N PHE A 634 -35.18 -18.50 11.24
CA PHE A 634 -34.01 -18.11 10.48
C PHE A 634 -33.31 -16.88 11.09
N GLU A 635 -34.10 -15.95 11.64
CA GLU A 635 -33.63 -14.74 12.30
C GLU A 635 -32.80 -15.06 13.57
N ASP A 636 -33.11 -16.18 14.25
CA ASP A 636 -32.44 -16.62 15.48
C ASP A 636 -31.07 -17.28 15.21
N ILE A 637 -30.73 -17.60 13.96
CA ILE A 637 -29.42 -18.13 13.54
C ILE A 637 -28.54 -17.08 12.85
N VAL A 638 -29.10 -16.00 12.29
CA VAL A 638 -28.33 -14.96 11.57
C VAL A 638 -27.17 -14.44 12.42
N SER A 639 -27.44 -13.99 13.65
CA SER A 639 -26.41 -13.41 14.52
C SER A 639 -25.33 -14.43 14.93
N GLU A 640 -25.67 -15.71 15.03
CA GLU A 640 -24.72 -16.78 15.36
C GLU A 640 -23.78 -17.05 14.17
N VAL A 641 -24.32 -17.12 12.96
CA VAL A 641 -23.55 -17.33 11.72
C VAL A 641 -22.70 -16.10 11.38
N GLU A 642 -23.22 -14.89 11.57
CA GLU A 642 -22.44 -13.65 11.39
C GLU A 642 -21.27 -13.54 12.39
N GLN A 643 -21.46 -13.96 13.65
CA GLN A 643 -20.38 -13.97 14.66
C GLN A 643 -19.33 -15.06 14.41
N ALA A 644 -19.74 -16.18 13.81
CA ALA A 644 -18.83 -17.27 13.44
C ALA A 644 -18.07 -17.02 12.13
N THR A 645 -18.60 -16.17 11.25
CA THR A 645 -18.01 -15.86 9.94
C THR A 645 -16.97 -14.76 10.06
N VAL A 646 -15.82 -14.94 9.43
CA VAL A 646 -14.67 -14.05 9.50
C VAL A 646 -14.02 -13.78 8.15
N LEU A 647 -13.37 -12.64 8.05
CA LEU A 647 -12.61 -12.22 6.87
C LEU A 647 -11.16 -12.67 7.04
N VAL A 648 -10.73 -13.58 6.17
CA VAL A 648 -9.35 -14.07 6.08
C VAL A 648 -8.54 -13.08 5.25
N LEU A 649 -7.44 -12.60 5.81
CA LEU A 649 -6.50 -11.64 5.23
C LEU A 649 -5.18 -12.37 4.98
N VAL A 650 -4.70 -12.35 3.74
CA VAL A 650 -3.49 -13.04 3.28
C VAL A 650 -2.47 -11.99 2.86
N TYR A 651 -1.28 -12.03 3.48
CA TYR A 651 -0.22 -11.05 3.29
C TYR A 651 1.08 -11.74 2.84
#